data_AF-A0A9Q8Z0Y1-F1
#
_entry.id   AF-A0A9Q8Z0Y1-F1
#
_cell.length_a   1.000
_cell.length_b   1.000
_cell.length_c   1.000
_cell.angle_alpha   90.00
_cell.angle_beta   90.00
_cell.angle_gamma   90.00
#
_symmetry.space_group_name_H-M   'P 1'
#
loop_
_entity.id
_entity.type
_entity.pdbx_description
1 polymer ?
#
loop_
_entity_poly.entity_id
_entity_poly.type
_entity_poly.pdbx_seq_one_letter_code
_entity_poly.pdbx_strand_id
1 'polypeptide(L)'
;MVCNQGVIKTYKLTYEAVEVMHALFDRSVAKNRWTMHSGAVKEYIEYFGTKTEMLDIFAGDDGRCVFKSYTEKISNGKEILKHPLVTAVAVNTSDFEEFTVQAGMHIIINVKDFKAIVIHADTLKTNLKAFYSQPTRPLQFSYGCDGLFCEFTLMTSGNYTAAPPTPIPAPAPQTASRKNTPRAQSATATTTGREGSRSFQSDMPPPAHSASRREGSSRLGSRQTSVQAQSPHRDPESLFVPEDEDEAWAPVDYDKEETLGWDASASHDASAFPTFTDGGSAPRTNTAENNEVFEPTQRVSQIKGLWTNRLQRSGHRLDAATHMSEAMAQQWKMIHYGRSATVHPKFVLINSPCIELAVSMSSGNRKVAQNTLGVQDVHHTPPDFVKKQIDAVCDDIRVDVVKTGMLASAETIKVVADALKRHNISTCVVDPVMVSTSGSELLPEAAVTALIDDLLPHTTLLTPNFPEAKLLLKSAGIDVPEPRNVNDIVAMAHNIREKGPKWVLLKGGHLPLTRGHFVSKEEADREVVLNVLVGEDGVTLIESEYLQSKNTHGTGCSLASAISCNLSLGMPMVKAVKAANKYIEAGIKTAVEIGSGSGPINHFHSVYTLPFAPGNFISYLLDRDEVQVPWKGYTQHEFVQRMGDGTLPLENFMYYLVQDYQFLVQFARATALSAYKSSNLSDIGRSVQQVVTLQEEIQLHIEFCKEYGLSEADIINQEEDQATTAYTRYVLDIGVSQDFLALQIALLPCLIGYGIIAKRLYEDPNTVRTGSKYWKWIEQYVADEYRGAMMRGSELVEKHAAGLSPSRVEELARIFVHATNMERGFWDMGLRAGKKLN
;
A
#
# COMPACT_ATOMS: atom_id res chain seq x y z
N MET A 1 7.65 -13.57 -9.16
CA MET A 1 9.05 -13.14 -8.83
C MET A 1 9.85 -13.04 -10.12
N VAL A 2 10.88 -12.19 -10.14
CA VAL A 2 11.84 -12.08 -11.25
C VAL A 2 13.16 -12.72 -10.80
N CYS A 3 13.74 -13.61 -11.61
CA CYS A 3 15.08 -14.13 -11.34
C CYS A 3 16.17 -13.23 -11.97
N ASN A 4 17.39 -13.28 -11.44
CA ASN A 4 18.55 -12.45 -11.84
C ASN A 4 19.00 -12.55 -13.31
N GLN A 5 18.29 -13.30 -14.16
CA GLN A 5 18.51 -13.41 -15.62
C GLN A 5 17.37 -12.77 -16.44
N GLY A 6 16.51 -11.95 -15.83
CA GLY A 6 15.43 -11.23 -16.51
C GLY A 6 14.22 -12.08 -16.91
N VAL A 7 14.27 -13.40 -16.70
CA VAL A 7 13.14 -14.31 -16.95
C VAL A 7 12.06 -14.09 -15.90
N ILE A 8 10.90 -13.59 -16.34
CA ILE A 8 9.69 -13.48 -15.52
C ILE A 8 9.03 -14.86 -15.45
N LYS A 9 8.89 -15.40 -14.24
CA LYS A 9 8.07 -16.58 -13.98
C LYS A 9 6.81 -16.16 -13.22
N THR A 10 5.69 -16.15 -13.95
CA THR A 10 4.36 -15.89 -13.41
C THR A 10 3.84 -17.17 -12.75
N TYR A 11 3.53 -17.11 -11.46
CA TYR A 11 2.89 -18.18 -10.71
C TYR A 11 1.45 -17.76 -10.44
N LYS A 12 0.46 -18.54 -10.93
CA LYS A 12 -0.94 -18.35 -10.57
C LYS A 12 -1.19 -19.00 -9.21
N LEU A 13 -1.18 -18.20 -8.14
CA LEU A 13 -1.72 -18.64 -6.85
C LEU A 13 -3.25 -18.68 -6.99
N THR A 14 -3.82 -19.89 -6.90
CA THR A 14 -5.27 -20.10 -6.77
C THR A 14 -5.63 -20.04 -5.30
N TYR A 15 -6.33 -18.97 -4.91
CA TYR A 15 -6.90 -18.82 -3.58
C TYR A 15 -8.38 -19.23 -3.61
N GLU A 16 -8.69 -20.28 -2.86
CA GLU A 16 -10.05 -20.76 -2.62
C GLU A 16 -10.51 -20.25 -1.24
N ALA A 17 -11.76 -19.82 -1.13
CA ALA A 17 -12.33 -19.35 0.13
C ALA A 17 -12.89 -20.54 0.92
N VAL A 18 -12.00 -21.38 1.42
CA VAL A 18 -12.34 -22.45 2.37
C VAL A 18 -12.60 -21.84 3.75
N GLU A 19 -13.49 -22.48 4.50
CA GLU A 19 -13.61 -22.25 5.94
C GLU A 19 -12.27 -22.62 6.61
N VAL A 20 -11.70 -21.69 7.36
CA VAL A 20 -10.34 -21.87 7.90
C VAL A 20 -10.41 -22.81 9.10
N MET A 21 -10.23 -24.10 8.82
CA MET A 21 -9.87 -25.10 9.83
C MET A 21 -8.51 -24.71 10.45
N HIS A 22 -8.56 -23.82 11.44
CA HIS A 22 -7.39 -23.46 12.22
C HIS A 22 -6.84 -24.72 12.88
N ALA A 23 -5.63 -25.10 12.49
CA ALA A 23 -4.85 -26.09 13.22
C ALA A 23 -4.53 -25.50 14.61
N LEU A 24 -5.43 -25.78 15.56
CA LEU A 24 -5.25 -25.44 16.97
C LEU A 24 -3.86 -25.92 17.41
N PHE A 25 -3.14 -25.05 18.09
CA PHE A 25 -1.84 -25.35 18.67
C PHE A 25 -1.71 -24.53 19.94
N ASP A 26 -1.78 -25.18 21.10
CA ASP A 26 -1.63 -24.48 22.36
C ASP A 26 -0.14 -24.23 22.66
N ARG A 27 0.22 -22.95 22.75
CA ARG A 27 1.58 -22.52 23.09
C ARG A 27 1.93 -22.73 24.55
N SER A 28 0.94 -22.82 25.44
CA SER A 28 1.15 -22.96 26.89
C SER A 28 1.72 -24.33 27.28
N VAL A 29 1.32 -25.36 26.53
CA VAL A 29 1.78 -26.76 26.66
C VAL A 29 3.03 -27.09 25.84
N ALA A 30 3.51 -26.16 25.01
CA ALA A 30 4.68 -26.35 24.15
C ALA A 30 5.99 -26.39 25.00
N LYS A 31 6.38 -27.60 25.39
CA LYS A 31 7.56 -27.86 26.26
C LYS A 31 8.90 -27.42 25.66
N ASN A 32 9.00 -27.30 24.34
CA ASN A 32 10.18 -26.81 23.66
C ASN A 32 9.87 -25.53 22.89
N ARG A 33 10.78 -24.57 22.97
CA ARG A 33 10.72 -23.33 22.18
C ARG A 33 12.08 -22.69 22.02
N TRP A 34 12.23 -21.89 20.96
CA TRP A 34 13.38 -21.01 20.78
C TRP A 34 12.99 -19.74 20.04
N THR A 35 13.75 -18.66 20.27
CA THR A 35 13.61 -17.36 19.61
C THR A 35 14.96 -16.90 19.06
N MET A 36 15.01 -16.50 17.79
CA MET A 36 16.22 -15.94 17.16
C MET A 36 15.86 -14.89 16.11
N HIS A 37 16.66 -13.82 16.00
CA HIS A 37 16.50 -12.81 14.96
C HIS A 37 16.60 -13.42 13.56
N SER A 38 15.64 -13.11 12.69
CA SER A 38 15.47 -13.74 11.36
C SER A 38 16.72 -13.68 10.48
N GLY A 39 17.54 -12.63 10.62
CA GLY A 39 18.77 -12.46 9.86
C GLY A 39 19.82 -13.55 10.13
N ALA A 40 19.95 -14.03 11.38
CA ALA A 40 20.87 -15.11 11.72
C ALA A 40 20.39 -16.46 11.17
N VAL A 41 19.10 -16.76 11.34
CA VAL A 41 18.47 -17.97 10.78
C VAL A 41 18.60 -18.00 9.24
N LYS A 42 18.54 -16.82 8.60
CA LYS A 42 18.72 -16.67 7.16
C LYS A 42 20.12 -17.09 6.69
N GLU A 43 21.18 -16.66 7.36
CA GLU A 43 22.55 -17.06 7.02
C GLU A 43 22.69 -18.60 7.04
N TYR A 44 22.05 -19.28 8.00
CA TYR A 44 22.10 -20.74 8.10
C TYR A 44 21.41 -21.44 6.90
N ILE A 45 20.24 -20.95 6.47
CA ILE A 45 19.51 -21.56 5.34
C ILE A 45 20.18 -21.33 3.98
N GLU A 46 21.09 -20.36 3.85
CA GLU A 46 21.86 -20.14 2.62
C GLU A 46 22.85 -21.30 2.35
N TYR A 47 23.34 -21.98 3.39
CA TYR A 47 24.18 -23.18 3.26
C TYR A 47 23.40 -24.45 2.87
N PHE A 48 22.07 -24.48 2.99
CA PHE A 48 21.27 -25.66 2.65
C PHE A 48 21.06 -25.74 1.12
N GLY A 49 21.54 -26.82 0.50
CA GLY A 49 21.57 -26.98 -0.95
C GLY A 49 20.19 -26.96 -1.64
N THR A 50 20.19 -26.68 -2.95
CA THR A 50 18.95 -26.55 -3.76
C THR A 50 18.20 -27.86 -4.03
N LYS A 51 18.76 -29.01 -3.63
CA LYS A 51 18.17 -30.36 -3.75
C LYS A 51 17.76 -30.96 -2.39
N THR A 52 17.85 -30.16 -1.34
CA THR A 52 17.60 -30.60 0.05
C THR A 52 16.11 -30.52 0.35
N GLU A 53 15.57 -31.49 1.08
CA GLU A 53 14.12 -31.65 1.25
C GLU A 53 13.72 -31.67 2.73
N MET A 54 14.48 -32.37 3.58
CA MET A 54 14.22 -32.49 5.01
C MET A 54 15.24 -31.71 5.83
N LEU A 55 14.78 -31.11 6.93
CA LEU A 55 15.58 -30.39 7.90
C LEU A 55 15.35 -31.00 9.28
N ASP A 56 16.37 -31.67 9.78
CA ASP A 56 16.48 -32.23 11.13
C ASP A 56 17.06 -31.15 12.06
N ILE A 57 16.28 -30.72 13.07
CA ILE A 57 16.68 -29.75 14.09
C ILE A 57 16.77 -30.49 15.43
N PHE A 58 17.94 -30.47 16.06
CA PHE A 58 18.16 -31.09 17.37
C PHE A 58 19.15 -30.32 18.24
N ALA A 59 18.99 -30.43 19.56
CA ALA A 59 19.94 -29.93 20.55
C ALA A 59 20.85 -31.07 21.04
N GLY A 60 22.17 -30.85 21.05
CA GLY A 60 23.15 -31.76 21.63
C GLY A 60 23.49 -31.43 23.08
N ASP A 61 23.95 -32.42 23.84
CA ASP A 61 24.49 -32.23 25.21
C ASP A 61 25.76 -31.36 25.24
N ASP A 62 26.36 -31.06 24.08
CA ASP A 62 27.51 -30.15 23.93
C ASP A 62 27.11 -28.66 23.92
N GLY A 63 25.84 -28.34 24.19
CA GLY A 63 25.34 -26.96 24.26
C GLY A 63 25.07 -26.33 22.89
N ARG A 64 24.92 -27.14 21.83
CA ARG A 64 24.69 -26.67 20.45
C ARG A 64 23.35 -27.10 19.89
N CYS A 65 22.74 -26.21 19.12
CA CYS A 65 21.60 -26.54 18.26
C CYS A 65 22.14 -26.83 16.84
N VAL A 66 21.82 -28.00 16.29
CA VAL A 66 22.25 -28.42 14.95
C VAL A 66 21.06 -28.37 14.00
N PHE A 67 21.21 -27.58 12.93
CA PHE A 67 20.31 -27.56 11.79
C PHE A 67 20.91 -28.42 10.68
N LYS A 68 20.42 -29.65 10.52
CA LYS A 68 20.93 -30.68 9.61
C LYS A 68 19.96 -30.88 8.44
N SER A 69 20.28 -30.26 7.32
CA SER A 69 19.49 -30.38 6.08
C SER A 69 19.97 -31.57 5.25
N TYR A 70 19.05 -32.42 4.77
CA TYR A 70 19.35 -33.63 3.99
C TYR A 70 18.23 -34.00 2.99
N THR A 71 18.43 -35.08 2.22
CA THR A 71 17.47 -35.61 1.24
C THR A 71 17.37 -37.13 1.37
N GLU A 72 16.16 -37.65 1.58
CA GLU A 72 15.88 -39.09 1.49
C GLU A 72 15.55 -39.47 0.05
N LYS A 73 16.01 -40.62 -0.42
CA LYS A 73 15.73 -41.08 -1.79
C LYS A 73 15.29 -42.54 -1.82
N ILE A 74 14.02 -42.74 -1.46
CA ILE A 74 13.34 -44.04 -1.53
C ILE A 74 13.10 -44.38 -3.01
N SER A 75 13.47 -45.60 -3.42
CA SER A 75 13.17 -46.15 -4.75
C SER A 75 12.87 -47.65 -4.61
N ASN A 76 11.71 -48.10 -5.09
CA ASN A 76 11.26 -49.50 -5.05
C ASN A 76 11.47 -50.19 -3.68
N GLY A 77 11.19 -49.49 -2.57
CA GLY A 77 11.26 -50.05 -1.21
C GLY A 77 12.67 -50.33 -0.67
N LYS A 78 13.74 -49.86 -1.33
CA LYS A 78 15.11 -49.89 -0.79
C LYS A 78 15.83 -48.55 -0.96
N GLU A 79 16.51 -48.11 0.08
CA GLU A 79 17.35 -46.91 0.05
C GLU A 79 18.58 -47.12 -0.83
N ILE A 80 18.61 -46.50 -2.01
CA ILE A 80 19.80 -46.47 -2.86
C ILE A 80 19.90 -45.13 -3.59
N LEU A 81 20.76 -44.22 -3.09
CA LEU A 81 21.90 -43.75 -3.88
C LEU A 81 22.91 -42.90 -3.10
N LYS A 82 24.17 -43.33 -3.24
CA LYS A 82 25.46 -42.64 -3.05
C LYS A 82 25.40 -41.11 -2.91
N HIS A 83 25.98 -40.61 -1.81
CA HIS A 83 26.20 -39.19 -1.46
C HIS A 83 24.92 -38.39 -1.14
N PRO A 84 24.36 -38.53 0.08
CA PRO A 84 23.38 -37.57 0.57
C PRO A 84 24.03 -36.19 0.71
N LEU A 85 23.33 -35.14 0.25
CA LEU A 85 23.72 -33.74 0.46
C LEU A 85 23.37 -33.32 1.88
N VAL A 86 24.22 -33.71 2.84
CA VAL A 86 24.09 -33.32 4.25
C VAL A 86 24.86 -32.03 4.49
N THR A 87 24.14 -30.91 4.65
CA THR A 87 24.70 -29.72 5.29
C THR A 87 24.24 -29.71 6.74
N ALA A 88 25.17 -29.62 7.69
CA ALA A 88 24.86 -29.40 9.10
C ALA A 88 25.47 -28.08 9.56
N VAL A 89 24.64 -27.17 10.07
CA VAL A 89 25.05 -25.91 10.70
C VAL A 89 24.86 -26.07 12.20
N ALA A 90 25.95 -26.05 12.96
CA ALA A 90 25.93 -26.12 14.42
C ALA A 90 26.07 -24.71 15.01
N VAL A 91 25.05 -24.30 15.76
CA VAL A 91 24.91 -22.96 16.36
C VAL A 91 25.03 -23.09 17.87
N ASN A 92 25.64 -22.14 18.55
CA ASN A 92 25.73 -22.20 20.01
C ASN A 92 24.36 -21.82 20.61
N THR A 93 23.93 -22.49 21.68
CA THR A 93 22.67 -22.15 22.36
C THR A 93 22.67 -20.76 22.99
N SER A 94 23.85 -20.15 23.17
CA SER A 94 24.02 -18.73 23.52
C SER A 94 23.58 -17.73 22.46
N ASP A 95 23.43 -18.17 21.20
CA ASP A 95 23.23 -17.27 20.05
C ASP A 95 21.73 -17.03 19.78
N PHE A 96 20.86 -17.65 20.60
CA PHE A 96 19.41 -17.50 20.63
C PHE A 96 19.01 -16.52 21.74
N GLU A 97 17.96 -15.73 21.53
CA GLU A 97 17.39 -14.84 22.56
C GLU A 97 16.63 -15.62 23.64
N GLU A 98 16.03 -16.73 23.23
CA GLU A 98 15.42 -17.72 24.11
C GLU A 98 15.75 -19.11 23.56
N PHE A 99 16.21 -20.03 24.41
CA PHE A 99 16.38 -21.43 24.04
C PHE A 99 15.91 -22.32 25.19
N THR A 100 14.95 -23.20 24.92
CA THR A 100 14.47 -24.21 25.85
C THR A 100 14.06 -25.42 25.01
N VAL A 101 14.99 -26.33 24.76
CA VAL A 101 14.78 -27.52 23.93
C VAL A 101 15.39 -28.72 24.64
N GLN A 102 14.67 -29.84 24.64
CA GLN A 102 15.16 -31.10 25.21
C GLN A 102 16.31 -31.66 24.37
N ALA A 103 17.44 -31.97 25.03
CA ALA A 103 18.60 -32.57 24.37
C ALA A 103 18.25 -33.93 23.75
N GLY A 104 18.83 -34.24 22.59
CA GLY A 104 18.54 -35.44 21.81
C GLY A 104 17.18 -35.45 21.10
N MET A 105 16.33 -34.41 21.24
CA MET A 105 15.07 -34.33 20.51
C MET A 105 15.30 -33.91 19.06
N HIS A 106 15.06 -34.84 18.13
CA HIS A 106 15.10 -34.60 16.68
C HIS A 106 13.72 -34.20 16.14
N ILE A 107 13.61 -32.98 15.62
CA ILE A 107 12.41 -32.48 14.94
C ILE A 107 12.70 -32.30 13.45
N ILE A 108 12.02 -33.08 12.61
CA ILE A 108 12.25 -33.09 11.17
C ILE A 108 11.10 -32.38 10.44
N ILE A 109 11.41 -31.30 9.73
CA ILE A 109 10.45 -30.47 8.95
C ILE A 109 10.92 -30.29 7.50
N ASN A 110 10.05 -29.74 6.65
CA ASN A 110 10.37 -29.48 5.24
C ASN A 110 11.27 -28.24 5.08
N VAL A 111 12.38 -28.38 4.33
CA VAL A 111 13.33 -27.29 4.06
C VAL A 111 12.68 -26.14 3.31
N LYS A 112 11.76 -26.41 2.36
CA LYS A 112 11.17 -25.39 1.48
C LYS A 112 10.26 -24.46 2.28
N ASP A 113 9.46 -25.03 3.17
CA ASP A 113 8.51 -24.29 4.00
C ASP A 113 9.25 -23.49 5.08
N PHE A 114 10.23 -24.10 5.75
CA PHE A 114 11.11 -23.37 6.68
C PHE A 114 11.84 -22.19 6.00
N LYS A 115 12.39 -22.39 4.79
CA LYS A 115 13.02 -21.31 4.02
C LYS A 115 12.04 -20.19 3.68
N ALA A 116 10.80 -20.51 3.30
CA ALA A 116 9.78 -19.50 3.00
C ALA A 116 9.43 -18.66 4.25
N ILE A 117 9.23 -19.32 5.40
CA ILE A 117 8.93 -18.68 6.70
C ILE A 117 10.08 -17.75 7.13
N VAL A 118 11.33 -18.21 7.06
CA VAL A 118 12.53 -17.43 7.40
C VAL A 118 12.72 -16.22 6.47
N ILE A 119 12.50 -16.38 5.16
CA ILE A 119 12.63 -15.28 4.19
C ILE A 119 11.55 -14.21 4.42
N HIS A 120 10.32 -14.60 4.78
CA HIS A 120 9.26 -13.65 5.10
C HIS A 120 9.54 -12.92 6.43
N ALA A 121 9.99 -13.64 7.47
CA ALA A 121 10.45 -13.01 8.73
C ALA A 121 11.61 -12.02 8.52
N ASP A 122 12.59 -12.35 7.67
CA ASP A 122 13.72 -11.47 7.31
C ASP A 122 13.32 -10.29 6.40
N THR A 123 12.20 -10.39 5.69
CA THR A 123 11.63 -9.24 4.95
C THR A 123 11.09 -8.20 5.93
N LEU A 124 10.58 -8.63 7.09
CA LEU A 124 10.05 -7.78 8.17
C LEU A 124 11.08 -7.39 9.24
N LYS A 125 12.26 -8.03 9.27
CA LYS A 125 13.31 -7.87 10.31
C LYS A 125 12.78 -8.15 11.72
N THR A 126 12.28 -9.36 11.90
CA THR A 126 11.58 -9.81 13.12
C THR A 126 12.28 -11.00 13.78
N ASN A 127 11.97 -11.25 15.05
CA ASN A 127 12.49 -12.41 15.77
C ASN A 127 11.57 -13.60 15.53
N LEU A 128 12.11 -14.64 14.87
CA LEU A 128 11.41 -15.87 14.57
C LEU A 128 11.36 -16.73 15.82
N LYS A 129 10.13 -17.04 16.27
CA LYS A 129 9.87 -17.94 17.40
C LYS A 129 9.39 -19.28 16.89
N ALA A 130 9.84 -20.37 17.50
CA ALA A 130 9.38 -21.73 17.26
C ALA A 130 8.85 -22.36 18.55
N PHE A 131 7.76 -23.11 18.48
CA PHE A 131 7.13 -23.80 19.61
C PHE A 131 6.76 -25.24 19.19
N TYR A 132 7.11 -26.24 20.01
CA TYR A 132 6.81 -27.66 19.73
C TYR A 132 6.88 -28.55 20.98
N SER A 133 6.17 -29.68 20.96
CA SER A 133 6.07 -30.60 22.09
C SER A 133 6.87 -31.89 21.91
N GLN A 134 6.66 -32.62 20.82
CA GLN A 134 7.29 -33.91 20.48
C GLN A 134 7.40 -34.07 18.95
N PRO A 135 8.28 -34.96 18.44
CA PRO A 135 8.22 -35.41 17.05
C PRO A 135 6.85 -36.00 16.71
N THR A 136 6.44 -35.91 15.44
CA THR A 136 5.09 -36.24 14.89
C THR A 136 3.93 -35.37 15.37
N ARG A 137 4.13 -34.46 16.32
CA ARG A 137 3.16 -33.39 16.65
C ARG A 137 3.42 -32.13 15.82
N PRO A 138 2.46 -31.18 15.76
CA PRO A 138 2.68 -29.92 15.09
C PRO A 138 3.81 -29.10 15.75
N LEU A 139 4.49 -28.30 14.95
CA LEU A 139 5.40 -27.23 15.36
C LEU A 139 4.82 -25.92 14.83
N GLN A 140 4.75 -24.89 15.67
CA GLN A 140 4.31 -23.56 15.22
C GLN A 140 5.47 -22.57 15.20
N PHE A 141 5.69 -21.96 14.03
CA PHE A 141 6.51 -20.76 13.89
C PHE A 141 5.65 -19.51 14.04
N SER A 142 6.18 -18.45 14.66
CA SER A 142 5.50 -17.16 14.74
C SER A 142 6.44 -15.96 14.81
N TYR A 143 5.95 -14.81 14.34
CA TYR A 143 6.58 -13.48 14.41
C TYR A 143 5.53 -12.40 14.08
N GLY A 144 5.86 -11.13 14.32
CA GLY A 144 4.99 -10.01 13.99
C GLY A 144 5.72 -8.66 14.01
N CYS A 145 5.12 -7.67 13.36
CA CYS A 145 5.62 -6.29 13.26
C CYS A 145 4.44 -5.36 12.96
N ASP A 146 4.32 -4.24 13.67
CA ASP A 146 3.41 -3.11 13.41
C ASP A 146 2.01 -3.49 12.87
N GLY A 147 1.27 -4.28 13.66
CA GLY A 147 -0.10 -4.70 13.35
C GLY A 147 -0.24 -5.96 12.49
N LEU A 148 0.85 -6.46 11.90
CA LEU A 148 0.89 -7.77 11.26
C LEU A 148 1.40 -8.83 12.24
N PHE A 149 0.62 -9.90 12.41
CA PHE A 149 1.01 -11.10 13.16
C PHE A 149 0.93 -12.31 12.22
N CYS A 150 1.90 -13.20 12.29
CA CYS A 150 1.99 -14.37 11.40
C CYS A 150 2.26 -15.64 12.20
N GLU A 151 1.50 -16.68 11.89
CA GLU A 151 1.61 -18.02 12.49
C GLU A 151 1.68 -19.07 11.38
N PHE A 152 2.58 -20.04 11.53
CA PHE A 152 2.75 -21.14 10.57
C PHE A 152 2.86 -22.46 11.35
N THR A 153 1.77 -23.21 11.38
CA THR A 153 1.73 -24.57 11.97
C THR A 153 2.17 -25.58 10.92
N LEU A 154 3.29 -26.27 11.15
CA LEU A 154 3.82 -27.33 10.30
C LEU A 154 3.72 -28.68 11.01
N MET A 155 3.41 -29.74 10.27
CA MET A 155 3.57 -31.10 10.80
C MET A 155 5.04 -31.47 10.87
N THR A 156 5.48 -32.01 12.02
CA THR A 156 6.82 -32.57 12.17
C THR A 156 6.83 -34.06 11.84
N SER A 157 8.02 -34.58 11.56
CA SER A 157 8.31 -36.02 11.46
C SER A 157 9.51 -36.35 12.34
N GLY A 158 9.67 -37.64 12.67
CA GLY A 158 10.77 -38.14 13.49
C GLY A 158 10.36 -39.35 14.34
N ASN A 159 11.27 -40.29 14.53
CA ASN A 159 11.06 -41.44 15.40
C ASN A 159 11.49 -41.10 16.83
N TYR A 160 10.57 -41.20 17.79
CA TYR A 160 10.83 -41.06 19.23
C TYR A 160 11.85 -42.09 19.77
N THR A 161 12.16 -43.14 19.00
CA THR A 161 13.03 -44.26 19.37
C THR A 161 14.28 -44.40 18.48
N ALA A 162 14.70 -43.34 17.79
CA ALA A 162 15.94 -43.36 17.00
C ALA A 162 17.17 -43.24 17.92
N ALA A 163 18.01 -44.28 17.97
CA ALA A 163 19.29 -44.22 18.67
C ALA A 163 20.25 -43.23 17.98
N PRO A 164 21.09 -42.49 18.73
CA PRO A 164 21.94 -41.45 18.16
C PRO A 164 22.97 -42.04 17.16
N PRO A 165 23.12 -41.46 15.96
CA PRO A 165 24.09 -41.93 14.98
C PRO A 165 25.52 -41.68 15.49
N THR A 166 26.39 -42.68 15.34
CA THR A 166 27.79 -42.61 15.81
C THR A 166 28.55 -41.41 15.22
N PRO A 167 29.30 -40.64 16.05
CA PRO A 167 30.06 -39.49 15.57
C PRO A 167 31.07 -39.83 14.47
N ILE A 168 31.06 -39.06 13.39
CA ILE A 168 32.13 -39.06 12.39
C ILE A 168 33.28 -38.20 12.94
N PRO A 169 34.55 -38.68 12.94
CA PRO A 169 35.67 -37.91 13.48
C PRO A 169 35.88 -36.58 12.77
N ALA A 170 36.08 -35.51 13.55
CA ALA A 170 36.45 -34.20 13.02
C ALA A 170 37.88 -34.21 12.43
N PRO A 171 38.15 -33.46 11.34
CA PRO A 171 39.52 -33.28 10.84
C PRO A 171 40.42 -32.63 11.90
N ALA A 172 41.63 -33.16 12.09
CA ALA A 172 42.55 -32.65 13.10
C ALA A 172 43.04 -31.21 12.79
N PRO A 173 43.18 -30.34 13.79
CA PRO A 173 43.60 -28.95 13.58
C PRO A 173 45.08 -28.88 13.18
N GLN A 174 45.37 -28.33 11.99
CA GLN A 174 46.74 -28.04 11.58
C GLN A 174 47.19 -26.69 12.13
N THR A 175 48.32 -26.69 12.85
CA THR A 175 48.91 -25.51 13.49
C THR A 175 49.49 -24.53 12.48
N ALA A 176 49.38 -23.22 12.77
CA ALA A 176 49.74 -22.16 11.84
C ALA A 176 51.24 -21.99 11.58
N SER A 177 51.59 -21.57 10.35
CA SER A 177 52.90 -20.99 10.02
C SER A 177 52.76 -19.67 9.24
N ARG A 178 53.21 -18.56 9.83
CA ARG A 178 53.32 -17.25 9.17
C ARG A 178 54.30 -17.30 7.99
N LYS A 179 53.94 -16.72 6.83
CA LYS A 179 54.60 -15.51 6.26
C LYS A 179 54.16 -15.14 4.83
N ASN A 180 54.16 -13.82 4.58
CA ASN A 180 54.50 -13.12 3.33
C ASN A 180 53.69 -13.35 2.03
N THR A 181 52.85 -12.35 1.72
CA THR A 181 52.74 -11.69 0.39
C THR A 181 54.13 -11.38 -0.24
N PRO A 182 54.30 -11.22 -1.59
CA PRO A 182 53.36 -10.44 -2.42
C PRO A 182 53.22 -10.75 -3.94
N ARG A 183 52.28 -10.01 -4.55
CA ARG A 183 52.30 -9.38 -5.90
C ARG A 183 52.00 -10.19 -7.19
N ALA A 184 50.96 -9.68 -7.86
CA ALA A 184 50.91 -9.21 -9.26
C ALA A 184 50.84 -10.17 -10.48
N GLN A 185 49.92 -9.80 -11.39
CA GLN A 185 49.98 -9.92 -12.87
C GLN A 185 49.96 -11.36 -13.46
N SER A 186 49.47 -11.64 -14.68
CA SER A 186 48.57 -10.89 -15.59
C SER A 186 48.13 -11.75 -16.80
N ALA A 187 46.83 -11.70 -17.12
CA ALA A 187 46.22 -11.51 -18.45
C ALA A 187 46.37 -12.55 -19.59
N THR A 188 45.45 -12.43 -20.57
CA THR A 188 45.33 -13.14 -21.88
C THR A 188 45.10 -14.67 -21.80
N ALA A 189 44.09 -15.28 -22.44
CA ALA A 189 43.78 -15.42 -23.88
C ALA A 189 44.83 -16.31 -24.61
N THR A 190 44.50 -17.25 -25.52
CA THR A 190 43.49 -17.19 -26.61
C THR A 190 42.82 -18.53 -27.00
N THR A 191 41.78 -18.37 -27.84
CA THR A 191 40.91 -19.25 -28.65
C THR A 191 41.48 -20.47 -29.44
N THR A 192 40.53 -21.29 -29.96
CA THR A 192 40.58 -22.30 -31.07
C THR A 192 40.86 -23.77 -30.67
N GLY A 193 40.30 -24.82 -31.32
CA GLY A 193 39.16 -24.90 -32.26
C GLY A 193 39.21 -26.07 -33.28
N ARG A 194 38.07 -26.78 -33.51
CA ARG A 194 37.82 -27.85 -34.53
C ARG A 194 38.62 -29.17 -34.30
N GLU A 195 38.35 -30.36 -34.86
CA GLU A 195 37.23 -31.06 -35.57
C GLU A 195 37.54 -32.59 -35.53
N GLY A 196 36.64 -33.51 -35.94
CA GLY A 196 37.04 -34.91 -36.31
C GLY A 196 36.14 -36.09 -35.89
N SER A 197 35.42 -36.69 -36.84
CA SER A 197 34.46 -37.80 -36.66
C SER A 197 35.00 -39.24 -36.82
N ARG A 198 34.24 -40.26 -36.33
CA ARG A 198 34.20 -41.70 -36.76
C ARG A 198 35.38 -42.62 -36.31
N SER A 199 35.31 -43.97 -36.19
CA SER A 199 34.32 -45.06 -36.53
C SER A 199 34.65 -46.44 -35.84
N PHE A 200 33.96 -47.53 -36.24
CA PHE A 200 34.14 -49.00 -35.95
C PHE A 200 33.44 -49.56 -34.67
N GLN A 201 32.66 -50.66 -34.63
CA GLN A 201 32.66 -52.07 -35.17
C GLN A 201 33.43 -53.08 -34.27
N SER A 202 33.09 -54.39 -34.09
CA SER A 202 32.01 -55.35 -34.54
C SER A 202 32.25 -56.75 -33.88
N ASP A 203 31.43 -57.82 -33.80
CA ASP A 203 30.00 -58.16 -34.09
C ASP A 203 29.59 -59.58 -33.53
N MET A 204 28.28 -59.96 -33.60
CA MET A 204 27.70 -61.35 -33.69
C MET A 204 27.85 -62.43 -32.56
N PRO A 205 27.09 -63.59 -32.54
CA PRO A 205 25.67 -63.87 -32.93
C PRO A 205 24.84 -64.73 -31.87
N PRO A 206 24.03 -65.82 -32.13
CA PRO A 206 22.67 -66.04 -31.54
C PRO A 206 22.51 -67.41 -30.78
N PRO A 207 21.32 -68.09 -30.59
CA PRO A 207 19.87 -67.81 -30.79
C PRO A 207 19.03 -67.96 -29.46
N ALA A 208 17.68 -68.05 -29.35
CA ALA A 208 16.61 -68.48 -30.28
C ALA A 208 15.15 -68.04 -29.90
N HIS A 209 14.23 -68.08 -30.89
CA HIS A 209 12.75 -68.28 -30.88
C HIS A 209 11.84 -67.64 -29.77
N SER A 210 10.88 -66.73 -30.02
CA SER A 210 9.64 -66.69 -30.89
C SER A 210 8.41 -67.41 -30.29
N ALA A 211 7.14 -66.96 -30.36
CA ALA A 211 6.45 -65.93 -31.17
C ALA A 211 5.21 -65.35 -30.38
N SER A 212 4.70 -64.11 -30.57
CA SER A 212 3.70 -63.61 -31.57
C SER A 212 2.28 -64.25 -31.50
N ARG A 213 1.11 -63.61 -31.77
CA ARG A 213 0.69 -62.24 -32.18
C ARG A 213 -0.86 -62.17 -32.25
N ARG A 214 -1.47 -60.95 -32.37
CA ARG A 214 -2.82 -60.66 -32.98
C ARG A 214 -4.08 -61.17 -32.23
N GLU A 215 -5.33 -60.75 -32.52
CA GLU A 215 -6.01 -59.50 -33.01
C GLU A 215 -7.54 -59.69 -32.77
N GLY A 216 -8.35 -58.62 -32.64
CA GLY A 216 -9.75 -58.62 -33.13
C GLY A 216 -10.96 -58.49 -32.16
N SER A 217 -11.63 -57.33 -32.25
CA SER A 217 -13.07 -57.15 -32.55
C SER A 217 -14.24 -57.37 -31.53
N SER A 218 -15.04 -56.30 -31.41
CA SER A 218 -16.54 -56.22 -31.43
C SER A 218 -17.47 -56.81 -30.35
N ARG A 219 -18.01 -55.89 -29.52
CA ARG A 219 -19.44 -55.47 -29.36
C ARG A 219 -20.59 -56.44 -28.99
N LEU A 220 -21.39 -55.92 -28.03
CA LEU A 220 -22.81 -56.18 -27.67
C LEU A 220 -23.15 -57.53 -26.99
N GLY A 221 -23.98 -57.44 -25.94
CA GLY A 221 -24.40 -58.58 -25.10
C GLY A 221 -25.92 -58.74 -24.96
N SER A 222 -26.36 -59.62 -24.06
CA SER A 222 -27.76 -59.77 -23.63
C SER A 222 -27.90 -60.53 -22.29
N ARG A 223 -29.10 -60.45 -21.68
CA ARG A 223 -29.57 -61.16 -20.46
C ARG A 223 -29.93 -62.64 -20.79
N GLN A 224 -30.20 -63.60 -19.88
CA GLN A 224 -30.55 -63.59 -18.43
C GLN A 224 -30.43 -65.03 -17.82
N THR A 225 -30.22 -65.16 -16.48
CA THR A 225 -30.58 -66.33 -15.58
C THR A 225 -30.03 -67.75 -15.90
N SER A 226 -29.72 -68.67 -14.97
CA SER A 226 -30.05 -68.80 -13.52
C SER A 226 -29.12 -69.78 -12.75
N VAL A 227 -28.86 -69.48 -11.46
CA VAL A 227 -28.69 -70.39 -10.28
C VAL A 227 -27.93 -71.73 -10.44
N GLN A 228 -26.75 -71.87 -9.79
CA GLN A 228 -26.59 -72.55 -8.47
C GLN A 228 -25.21 -72.22 -7.86
N ALA A 229 -24.96 -72.58 -6.59
CA ALA A 229 -23.93 -71.95 -5.75
C ALA A 229 -22.70 -72.81 -5.40
N GLN A 230 -21.52 -72.16 -5.32
CA GLN A 230 -20.40 -72.52 -4.44
C GLN A 230 -19.42 -71.33 -4.29
N SER A 231 -18.87 -71.16 -3.09
CA SER A 231 -17.82 -70.19 -2.70
C SER A 231 -16.45 -70.89 -2.56
N PRO A 232 -15.30 -70.20 -2.39
CA PRO A 232 -15.09 -68.75 -2.22
C PRO A 232 -13.98 -68.13 -3.12
N HIS A 233 -13.93 -66.80 -3.22
CA HIS A 233 -12.71 -65.96 -3.25
C HIS A 233 -13.15 -64.48 -3.20
N ARG A 234 -12.46 -63.61 -2.44
CA ARG A 234 -12.60 -62.15 -2.53
C ARG A 234 -11.48 -61.59 -3.41
N ASP A 235 -11.84 -60.75 -4.37
CA ASP A 235 -10.94 -59.99 -5.24
C ASP A 235 -10.45 -58.73 -4.50
N PRO A 236 -9.14 -58.39 -4.50
CA PRO A 236 -8.64 -57.14 -3.93
C PRO A 236 -9.08 -55.85 -4.66
N GLU A 237 -9.46 -55.94 -5.94
CA GLU A 237 -9.74 -54.77 -6.80
C GLU A 237 -11.25 -54.51 -6.98
N SER A 238 -12.01 -54.45 -5.88
CA SER A 238 -13.43 -54.06 -5.89
C SER A 238 -13.70 -52.83 -5.02
N LEU A 239 -14.45 -51.88 -5.58
CA LEU A 239 -14.64 -50.52 -5.02
C LEU A 239 -16.07 -50.25 -4.50
N PHE A 240 -16.86 -51.31 -4.26
CA PHE A 240 -18.23 -51.21 -3.74
C PHE A 240 -18.49 -52.24 -2.63
N VAL A 241 -19.36 -51.87 -1.67
CA VAL A 241 -19.75 -52.68 -0.50
C VAL A 241 -21.12 -53.36 -0.77
N PRO A 242 -21.38 -54.58 -0.26
CA PRO A 242 -22.71 -55.24 -0.36
C PRO A 242 -23.81 -54.53 0.47
N GLU A 243 -25.07 -54.71 0.08
CA GLU A 243 -26.24 -53.98 0.60
C GLU A 243 -26.83 -54.52 1.95
N ASP A 244 -26.13 -55.40 2.67
CA ASP A 244 -26.67 -56.15 3.83
C ASP A 244 -26.29 -55.60 5.23
N GLU A 245 -26.21 -54.27 5.44
CA GLU A 245 -26.06 -53.64 6.78
C GLU A 245 -26.98 -52.41 7.01
N ASP A 246 -28.22 -52.45 6.51
CA ASP A 246 -29.16 -51.30 6.51
C ASP A 246 -29.97 -51.10 7.82
N GLU A 247 -29.78 -51.92 8.86
CA GLU A 247 -30.55 -51.89 10.13
C GLU A 247 -29.85 -51.20 11.32
N ALA A 248 -28.98 -50.19 11.07
CA ALA A 248 -28.26 -49.45 12.12
C ALA A 248 -28.55 -47.94 12.22
N TRP A 249 -29.36 -47.38 11.31
CA TRP A 249 -29.60 -45.93 11.23
C TRP A 249 -30.77 -45.42 12.11
N ALA A 250 -30.51 -45.30 13.42
CA ALA A 250 -31.24 -44.33 14.23
C ALA A 250 -30.76 -42.89 13.87
N PRO A 251 -31.63 -41.88 13.83
CA PRO A 251 -31.22 -40.52 13.51
C PRO A 251 -30.26 -39.98 14.57
N VAL A 252 -29.07 -39.55 14.12
CA VAL A 252 -28.09 -38.86 14.96
C VAL A 252 -28.59 -37.45 15.28
N ASP A 253 -28.42 -37.03 16.52
CA ASP A 253 -28.87 -35.73 17.03
C ASP A 253 -27.90 -34.63 16.57
N TYR A 254 -28.30 -33.83 15.58
CA TYR A 254 -27.41 -32.89 14.88
C TYR A 254 -27.03 -31.62 15.68
N ASP A 255 -27.59 -31.42 16.88
CA ASP A 255 -27.27 -30.29 17.77
C ASP A 255 -25.94 -30.49 18.56
N LYS A 256 -25.07 -31.41 18.13
CA LYS A 256 -23.72 -31.65 18.69
C LYS A 256 -22.64 -31.92 17.64
N GLU A 257 -22.15 -30.86 17.01
CA GLU A 257 -20.87 -30.92 16.31
C GLU A 257 -19.71 -30.97 17.32
N GLU A 258 -19.21 -32.18 17.63
CA GLU A 258 -17.91 -32.33 18.30
C GLU A 258 -16.80 -31.81 17.38
N THR A 259 -16.33 -30.59 17.67
CA THR A 259 -15.28 -29.94 16.88
C THR A 259 -13.98 -30.73 17.00
N LEU A 260 -13.51 -31.32 15.89
CA LEU A 260 -12.33 -32.20 15.84
C LEU A 260 -11.03 -31.46 16.15
N GLY A 261 -10.73 -31.28 17.44
CA GLY A 261 -9.55 -30.59 17.94
C GLY A 261 -8.25 -31.32 17.57
N TRP A 262 -7.47 -30.74 16.67
CA TRP A 262 -6.22 -31.33 16.16
C TRP A 262 -5.03 -31.28 17.15
N ASP A 263 -5.18 -30.63 18.32
CA ASP A 263 -4.18 -30.61 19.38
C ASP A 263 -4.71 -31.22 20.68
N ALA A 264 -4.78 -32.55 20.71
CA ALA A 264 -4.89 -33.31 21.95
C ALA A 264 -3.54 -33.26 22.71
N SER A 265 -3.32 -32.16 23.42
CA SER A 265 -2.12 -31.84 24.20
C SER A 265 -2.07 -32.50 25.59
N ALA A 266 -2.98 -33.43 25.87
CA ALA A 266 -3.01 -34.25 27.06
C ALA A 266 -2.70 -35.73 26.74
N SER A 267 -1.86 -36.35 27.57
CA SER A 267 -1.92 -37.80 27.79
C SER A 267 -3.27 -38.17 28.39
N HIS A 268 -3.84 -39.33 28.03
CA HIS A 268 -5.11 -39.81 28.59
C HIS A 268 -5.07 -39.95 30.12
N ASP A 269 -5.57 -38.93 30.82
CA ASP A 269 -6.11 -38.99 32.17
C ASP A 269 -7.21 -37.94 32.32
N ALA A 270 -8.13 -38.13 33.26
CA ALA A 270 -9.51 -37.74 33.04
C ALA A 270 -9.95 -36.32 33.52
N SER A 271 -10.95 -35.81 32.79
CA SER A 271 -12.07 -34.95 33.23
C SER A 271 -11.92 -33.40 33.25
N ALA A 272 -13.05 -32.78 32.88
CA ALA A 272 -13.47 -31.39 33.09
C ALA A 272 -12.68 -30.24 32.40
N PHE A 273 -13.19 -29.80 31.25
CA PHE A 273 -13.20 -28.38 30.85
C PHE A 273 -14.61 -27.98 30.36
N PRO A 274 -15.12 -26.79 30.71
CA PRO A 274 -16.45 -26.33 30.28
C PRO A 274 -16.41 -25.64 28.91
N THR A 275 -17.46 -25.83 28.12
CA THR A 275 -17.73 -25.03 26.92
C THR A 275 -18.13 -23.60 27.30
N PHE A 276 -17.43 -22.60 26.75
CA PHE A 276 -17.87 -21.21 26.80
C PHE A 276 -18.76 -20.90 25.60
N THR A 277 -20.02 -20.56 25.87
CA THR A 277 -20.92 -19.87 24.95
C THR A 277 -21.28 -18.54 25.61
N ASP A 278 -21.13 -17.44 24.88
CA ASP A 278 -21.22 -16.10 25.49
C ASP A 278 -22.65 -15.55 25.38
N GLY A 279 -23.34 -15.45 26.52
CA GLY A 279 -24.77 -15.13 26.54
C GLY A 279 -25.42 -15.04 27.92
N GLY A 280 -25.27 -13.89 28.61
CA GLY A 280 -26.29 -13.42 29.55
C GLY A 280 -25.94 -13.29 31.04
N SER A 281 -25.49 -12.08 31.43
CA SER A 281 -25.97 -11.32 32.61
C SER A 281 -25.78 -11.85 34.05
N ALA A 282 -24.74 -11.30 34.72
CA ALA A 282 -24.71 -10.84 36.12
C ALA A 282 -24.69 -11.92 37.26
N PRO A 283 -24.30 -11.57 38.52
CA PRO A 283 -23.94 -10.26 39.09
C PRO A 283 -22.50 -10.13 39.64
N ARG A 284 -22.17 -8.97 40.22
CA ARG A 284 -20.83 -8.57 40.70
C ARG A 284 -20.51 -8.99 42.14
N THR A 285 -19.24 -9.32 42.40
CA THR A 285 -18.54 -9.07 43.68
C THR A 285 -17.11 -8.59 43.41
N ASN A 286 -16.59 -7.64 44.21
CA ASN A 286 -15.31 -6.96 43.95
C ASN A 286 -14.09 -7.69 44.53
N THR A 287 -13.07 -7.91 43.70
CA THR A 287 -11.64 -7.77 44.06
C THR A 287 -10.97 -6.99 42.92
N ALA A 288 -10.08 -6.04 43.25
CA ALA A 288 -9.64 -5.03 42.29
C ALA A 288 -8.24 -5.33 41.73
N GLU A 289 -8.14 -5.42 40.39
CA GLU A 289 -6.92 -5.25 39.60
C GLU A 289 -7.29 -4.45 38.32
N ASN A 290 -6.29 -3.84 37.68
CA ASN A 290 -6.50 -2.72 36.76
C ASN A 290 -7.04 -3.12 35.37
N ASN A 291 -8.34 -2.92 35.14
CA ASN A 291 -8.91 -2.83 33.79
C ASN A 291 -8.80 -1.39 33.26
N GLU A 292 -7.90 -1.14 32.32
CA GLU A 292 -8.08 -0.01 31.39
C GLU A 292 -9.19 -0.37 30.41
N VAL A 293 -10.28 0.40 30.46
CA VAL A 293 -11.43 0.21 29.56
C VAL A 293 -11.09 0.82 28.21
N PHE A 294 -11.05 -0.01 27.15
CA PHE A 294 -10.99 0.48 25.79
C PHE A 294 -12.29 1.22 25.43
N GLU A 295 -12.22 2.54 25.35
CA GLU A 295 -13.29 3.39 24.80
C GLU A 295 -13.52 3.11 23.30
N PRO A 296 -14.68 3.51 22.73
CA PRO A 296 -15.05 3.15 21.36
C PRO A 296 -14.04 3.58 20.29
N THR A 297 -13.55 2.60 19.53
CA THR A 297 -12.80 2.70 18.25
C THR A 297 -12.07 4.03 18.00
N GLN A 298 -10.80 4.06 18.38
CA GLN A 298 -9.86 5.15 18.15
C GLN A 298 -9.92 5.67 16.69
N ARG A 299 -10.01 7.00 16.50
CA ARG A 299 -10.15 7.57 15.16
C ARG A 299 -8.87 7.39 14.35
N VAL A 300 -8.99 7.08 13.06
CA VAL A 300 -7.86 6.94 12.12
C VAL A 300 -6.91 8.16 12.13
N SER A 301 -7.42 9.36 12.47
CA SER A 301 -6.62 10.58 12.67
C SER A 301 -5.63 10.54 13.86
N GLN A 302 -5.65 9.49 14.68
CA GLN A 302 -4.76 9.29 15.83
C GLN A 302 -3.68 8.22 15.55
N ILE A 303 -3.76 7.50 14.42
CA ILE A 303 -2.78 6.47 14.04
C ILE A 303 -1.59 7.14 13.34
N LYS A 304 -0.46 7.26 14.04
CA LYS A 304 0.83 7.62 13.43
C LYS A 304 1.48 6.37 12.82
N GLY A 305 2.03 6.48 11.60
CA GLY A 305 2.90 5.45 11.01
C GLY A 305 2.49 4.93 9.63
N LEU A 306 1.20 4.98 9.27
CA LEU A 306 0.64 4.34 8.05
C LEU A 306 1.15 4.84 6.68
N TRP A 307 2.08 5.80 6.64
CA TRP A 307 2.52 6.47 5.39
C TRP A 307 4.05 6.63 5.31
N THR A 308 4.81 5.55 5.47
CA THR A 308 6.27 5.54 5.23
C THR A 308 6.59 5.42 3.74
N ASN A 309 7.30 6.41 3.18
CA ASN A 309 7.66 6.49 1.76
C ASN A 309 8.47 5.26 1.26
N ARG A 310 7.90 4.46 0.34
CA ARG A 310 8.66 3.41 -0.38
C ARG A 310 8.22 3.09 -1.82
N LEU A 311 7.50 3.99 -2.50
CA LEU A 311 6.98 3.80 -3.87
C LEU A 311 7.47 4.86 -4.87
N GLN A 312 8.80 5.03 -5.03
CA GLN A 312 9.33 5.93 -6.07
C GLN A 312 10.73 5.62 -6.67
N ARG A 313 11.31 4.43 -6.46
CA ARG A 313 12.64 4.06 -7.02
C ARG A 313 12.72 2.72 -7.79
N SER A 314 11.59 2.17 -8.25
CA SER A 314 11.58 1.02 -9.17
C SER A 314 10.48 1.14 -10.22
N GLY A 315 10.86 1.21 -11.50
CA GLY A 315 9.93 1.26 -12.63
C GLY A 315 9.29 -0.10 -12.92
N HIS A 316 8.26 -0.46 -12.17
CA HIS A 316 7.45 -1.66 -12.40
C HIS A 316 5.98 -1.29 -12.59
N ARG A 317 5.36 -1.84 -13.64
CA ARG A 317 3.92 -1.71 -13.87
C ARG A 317 3.18 -2.53 -12.82
N LEU A 318 2.23 -1.90 -12.14
CA LEU A 318 1.21 -2.59 -11.35
C LEU A 318 0.05 -2.93 -12.29
N ASP A 319 -0.26 -4.22 -12.42
CA ASP A 319 -1.49 -4.66 -13.06
C ASP A 319 -2.66 -4.39 -12.09
N ALA A 320 -3.56 -3.48 -12.47
CA ALA A 320 -4.73 -3.13 -11.69
C ALA A 320 -5.98 -3.08 -12.58
N ALA A 321 -6.92 -3.97 -12.30
CA ALA A 321 -8.30 -3.90 -12.76
C ALA A 321 -9.22 -4.14 -11.55
N THR A 322 -10.39 -3.49 -11.55
CA THR A 322 -11.47 -3.73 -10.58
C THR A 322 -11.24 -3.24 -9.14
N HIS A 323 -10.41 -2.19 -8.94
CA HIS A 323 -10.63 -1.23 -7.85
C HIS A 323 -11.86 -0.36 -8.19
N MET A 324 -13.06 -0.88 -7.89
CA MET A 324 -14.31 -0.08 -7.89
C MET A 324 -14.45 0.67 -6.55
N SER A 325 -14.12 -0.02 -5.45
CA SER A 325 -13.60 0.54 -4.21
C SER A 325 -12.14 1.00 -4.41
N GLU A 326 -11.49 1.76 -3.54
CA GLU A 326 -11.87 2.21 -2.20
C GLU A 326 -12.01 3.75 -2.14
N ALA A 327 -11.94 4.38 -3.30
CA ALA A 327 -11.38 5.72 -3.42
C ALA A 327 -12.38 6.80 -3.89
N MET A 328 -13.39 6.41 -4.69
CA MET A 328 -14.22 7.30 -5.55
C MET A 328 -14.77 8.57 -4.88
N ALA A 329 -14.90 8.58 -3.55
CA ALA A 329 -15.39 9.74 -2.79
C ALA A 329 -14.57 10.13 -1.53
N GLN A 330 -13.50 9.41 -1.14
CA GLN A 330 -12.43 10.07 -0.36
C GLN A 330 -11.81 11.19 -1.22
N GLN A 331 -11.78 10.91 -2.52
CA GLN A 331 -11.62 11.76 -3.71
C GLN A 331 -12.67 12.89 -3.86
N TRP A 332 -13.78 12.90 -3.09
CA TRP A 332 -14.65 14.08 -2.93
C TRP A 332 -14.35 14.87 -1.65
N LYS A 333 -13.75 14.24 -0.63
CA LYS A 333 -13.32 14.93 0.61
C LYS A 333 -12.29 16.04 0.34
N MET A 334 -11.58 15.98 -0.80
CA MET A 334 -10.74 17.08 -1.30
C MET A 334 -11.48 18.20 -2.05
N ILE A 335 -12.64 17.94 -2.67
CA ILE A 335 -12.94 18.47 -4.02
C ILE A 335 -12.94 20.00 -4.18
N HIS A 336 -13.14 20.80 -3.12
CA HIS A 336 -13.15 22.28 -3.21
C HIS A 336 -12.50 23.05 -2.04
N TYR A 337 -11.75 22.40 -1.16
CA TYR A 337 -10.82 23.06 -0.21
C TYR A 337 -11.36 24.26 0.63
N GLY A 338 -12.63 24.24 1.07
CA GLY A 338 -13.04 25.05 2.23
C GLY A 338 -14.49 25.56 2.30
N ARG A 339 -15.16 25.21 3.42
CA ARG A 339 -15.88 26.12 4.33
C ARG A 339 -16.46 25.32 5.50
N SER A 340 -16.05 25.67 6.74
CA SER A 340 -16.55 25.21 8.05
C SER A 340 -16.89 23.71 8.21
N ALA A 341 -16.10 22.99 9.02
CA ALA A 341 -16.38 21.59 9.32
C ALA A 341 -17.67 21.41 10.15
N THR A 342 -18.58 20.54 9.70
CA THR A 342 -19.58 19.85 10.56
C THR A 342 -20.34 18.75 9.82
N VAL A 343 -20.66 18.92 8.53
CA VAL A 343 -21.45 17.95 7.76
C VAL A 343 -20.54 17.03 6.95
N HIS A 344 -20.66 15.72 7.17
CA HIS A 344 -20.08 14.69 6.29
C HIS A 344 -21.22 14.09 5.44
N PRO A 345 -21.12 14.13 4.09
CA PRO A 345 -22.10 13.44 3.24
C PRO A 345 -21.98 11.93 3.45
N LYS A 346 -23.10 11.22 3.58
CA LYS A 346 -23.13 9.77 3.78
C LYS A 346 -23.93 9.11 2.65
N PHE A 347 -23.26 8.60 1.62
CA PHE A 347 -23.91 7.76 0.61
C PHE A 347 -23.39 6.32 0.69
N VAL A 348 -24.19 5.41 0.15
CA VAL A 348 -23.90 3.97 0.12
C VAL A 348 -23.98 3.46 -1.32
N LEU A 349 -22.96 2.72 -1.73
CA LEU A 349 -22.87 2.13 -3.06
C LEU A 349 -23.23 0.64 -2.96
N ILE A 350 -24.41 0.26 -3.46
CA ILE A 350 -24.92 -1.11 -3.50
C ILE A 350 -24.71 -1.68 -4.91
N ASN A 351 -23.58 -2.32 -5.13
CA ASN A 351 -23.39 -3.19 -6.29
C ASN A 351 -23.68 -4.62 -5.83
N SER A 352 -24.12 -5.53 -6.71
CA SER A 352 -24.29 -6.93 -6.31
C SER A 352 -22.97 -7.73 -6.14
N PRO A 353 -21.82 -7.07 -5.89
CA PRO A 353 -20.75 -7.62 -5.04
C PRO A 353 -20.60 -7.10 -3.62
N CYS A 354 -20.97 -5.84 -3.39
CA CYS A 354 -20.45 -5.06 -2.27
C CYS A 354 -21.42 -3.96 -1.89
N ILE A 355 -21.45 -3.68 -0.59
CA ILE A 355 -22.03 -2.46 -0.06
C ILE A 355 -20.89 -1.62 0.50
N GLU A 356 -20.51 -0.61 -0.27
CA GLU A 356 -19.40 0.26 0.05
C GLU A 356 -19.92 1.51 0.78
N LEU A 357 -19.57 1.59 2.07
CA LEU A 357 -19.65 2.81 2.85
C LEU A 357 -18.51 3.76 2.45
N ALA A 358 -18.77 5.07 2.42
CA ALA A 358 -17.76 6.11 2.22
C ALA A 358 -16.84 6.34 3.45
N VAL A 359 -16.66 5.31 4.28
CA VAL A 359 -15.67 5.19 5.36
C VAL A 359 -15.07 3.79 5.23
N SER A 360 -13.74 3.70 5.09
CA SER A 360 -13.07 2.47 4.69
C SER A 360 -13.21 1.34 5.72
N MET A 361 -13.82 0.23 5.29
CA MET A 361 -13.63 -1.11 5.85
C MET A 361 -13.59 -2.13 4.70
N SER A 362 -12.65 -3.08 4.76
CA SER A 362 -12.31 -3.97 3.65
C SER A 362 -12.97 -5.36 3.77
N SER A 363 -14.18 -5.51 3.21
CA SER A 363 -14.85 -6.80 3.05
C SER A 363 -15.84 -6.77 1.87
N GLY A 364 -15.65 -7.60 0.85
CA GLY A 364 -16.57 -7.71 -0.30
C GLY A 364 -16.89 -9.16 -0.64
N ASN A 365 -17.85 -9.44 -1.54
CA ASN A 365 -17.94 -10.74 -2.25
C ASN A 365 -18.94 -10.79 -3.44
N ARG A 366 -18.47 -10.40 -4.64
CA ARG A 366 -18.73 -11.07 -5.94
C ARG A 366 -17.56 -10.73 -6.85
N LYS A 367 -16.69 -11.71 -7.07
CA LYS A 367 -15.50 -11.54 -7.90
C LYS A 367 -15.96 -11.60 -9.36
N VAL A 368 -15.95 -10.45 -10.02
CA VAL A 368 -15.95 -10.38 -11.49
C VAL A 368 -14.48 -10.52 -11.90
N ALA A 369 -14.11 -11.65 -12.49
CA ALA A 369 -12.78 -11.84 -13.04
C ALA A 369 -12.69 -11.05 -14.36
N GLN A 370 -12.42 -9.75 -14.27
CA GLN A 370 -12.37 -8.84 -15.41
C GLN A 370 -11.02 -8.13 -15.52
N ASN A 371 -10.60 -7.87 -16.76
CA ASN A 371 -9.55 -6.93 -17.09
C ASN A 371 -9.97 -6.09 -18.31
N THR A 372 -9.06 -5.31 -18.88
CA THR A 372 -9.32 -4.43 -20.04
C THR A 372 -9.76 -5.17 -21.31
N LEU A 373 -9.63 -6.51 -21.36
CA LEU A 373 -10.04 -7.34 -22.50
C LEU A 373 -11.48 -7.88 -22.36
N GLY A 374 -12.09 -7.80 -21.17
CA GLY A 374 -13.45 -8.28 -20.92
C GLY A 374 -13.62 -9.03 -19.59
N VAL A 375 -14.84 -9.52 -19.37
CA VAL A 375 -15.22 -10.40 -18.24
C VAL A 375 -14.86 -11.85 -18.59
N GLN A 376 -14.31 -12.58 -17.63
CA GLN A 376 -13.89 -13.99 -17.76
C GLN A 376 -14.75 -14.92 -16.89
N ASP A 377 -15.17 -14.47 -15.71
CA ASP A 377 -15.99 -15.21 -14.74
C ASP A 377 -16.71 -14.23 -13.77
N VAL A 378 -17.79 -14.68 -13.13
CA VAL A 378 -18.69 -13.87 -12.27
C VAL A 378 -19.27 -14.71 -11.11
N HIS A 379 -18.76 -14.54 -9.89
CA HIS A 379 -19.22 -15.32 -8.71
C HIS A 379 -20.39 -14.66 -7.94
N HIS A 380 -21.63 -15.16 -8.09
CA HIS A 380 -22.85 -14.52 -7.53
C HIS A 380 -22.95 -14.52 -5.99
N THR A 381 -23.24 -13.37 -5.38
CA THR A 381 -23.54 -13.23 -3.94
C THR A 381 -24.94 -13.74 -3.59
N PRO A 382 -25.14 -14.48 -2.48
CA PRO A 382 -26.48 -14.84 -1.99
C PRO A 382 -27.32 -13.60 -1.60
N PRO A 383 -28.60 -13.49 -2.02
CA PRO A 383 -29.44 -12.32 -1.71
C PRO A 383 -29.61 -12.04 -0.21
N ASP A 384 -29.72 -13.07 0.63
CA ASP A 384 -29.81 -12.89 2.10
C ASP A 384 -28.52 -12.31 2.72
N PHE A 385 -27.36 -12.56 2.11
CA PHE A 385 -26.11 -11.93 2.54
C PHE A 385 -26.07 -10.46 2.13
N VAL A 386 -26.51 -10.14 0.90
CA VAL A 386 -26.68 -8.74 0.46
C VAL A 386 -27.64 -8.01 1.40
N LYS A 387 -28.77 -8.62 1.78
CA LYS A 387 -29.71 -8.05 2.77
C LYS A 387 -29.02 -7.73 4.10
N LYS A 388 -28.32 -8.70 4.70
CA LYS A 388 -27.57 -8.51 5.96
C LYS A 388 -26.56 -7.37 5.84
N GLN A 389 -25.90 -7.19 4.69
CA GLN A 389 -25.02 -6.06 4.44
C GLN A 389 -25.76 -4.72 4.35
N ILE A 390 -26.94 -4.63 3.72
CA ILE A 390 -27.69 -3.35 3.66
C ILE A 390 -28.12 -2.95 5.07
N ASP A 391 -28.63 -3.93 5.83
CA ASP A 391 -29.18 -3.72 7.17
C ASP A 391 -28.06 -3.27 8.13
N ALA A 392 -26.94 -3.99 8.20
CA ALA A 392 -25.79 -3.60 9.02
C ALA A 392 -25.22 -2.21 8.71
N VAL A 393 -25.33 -1.74 7.45
CA VAL A 393 -24.87 -0.41 7.05
C VAL A 393 -25.90 0.68 7.40
N CYS A 394 -27.19 0.43 7.16
CA CYS A 394 -28.24 1.43 7.37
C CYS A 394 -28.63 1.60 8.85
N ASP A 395 -28.52 0.53 9.65
CA ASP A 395 -28.85 0.53 11.08
C ASP A 395 -27.83 1.35 11.91
N ASP A 396 -26.54 1.32 11.55
CA ASP A 396 -25.47 2.14 12.18
C ASP A 396 -25.33 3.53 11.54
N ILE A 397 -25.44 3.63 10.21
CA ILE A 397 -25.06 4.84 9.46
C ILE A 397 -26.21 5.36 8.60
N ARG A 398 -26.83 6.46 9.05
CA ARG A 398 -27.79 7.27 8.25
C ARG A 398 -27.29 7.49 6.82
N VAL A 399 -28.05 7.01 5.84
CA VAL A 399 -27.76 7.12 4.40
C VAL A 399 -28.55 8.28 3.77
N ASP A 400 -27.86 9.20 3.10
CA ASP A 400 -28.45 10.28 2.29
C ASP A 400 -28.84 9.80 0.87
N VAL A 401 -28.01 8.96 0.26
CA VAL A 401 -28.18 8.48 -1.13
C VAL A 401 -27.71 7.02 -1.27
N VAL A 402 -28.48 6.21 -1.98
CA VAL A 402 -28.04 4.90 -2.50
C VAL A 402 -27.69 5.01 -3.98
N LYS A 403 -26.57 4.40 -4.38
CA LYS A 403 -26.17 4.18 -5.79
C LYS A 403 -26.27 2.67 -6.06
N THR A 404 -27.00 2.21 -7.08
CA THR A 404 -26.95 0.80 -7.54
C THR A 404 -26.12 0.62 -8.81
N GLY A 405 -25.42 -0.51 -8.92
CA GLY A 405 -24.79 -0.98 -10.17
C GLY A 405 -25.44 -2.25 -10.68
N MET A 406 -24.66 -3.13 -11.32
CA MET A 406 -25.11 -4.46 -11.76
C MET A 406 -25.72 -5.25 -10.59
N LEU A 407 -27.00 -5.64 -10.71
CA LEU A 407 -27.74 -6.42 -9.72
C LEU A 407 -27.95 -7.85 -10.23
N ALA A 408 -27.40 -8.86 -9.54
CA ALA A 408 -27.18 -10.19 -10.11
C ALA A 408 -28.41 -10.96 -10.60
N SER A 409 -29.56 -10.73 -9.98
CA SER A 409 -30.78 -11.52 -10.17
C SER A 409 -32.01 -10.76 -9.65
N ALA A 410 -33.21 -11.29 -9.95
CA ALA A 410 -34.47 -10.71 -9.51
C ALA A 410 -34.60 -10.65 -7.97
N GLU A 411 -34.04 -11.63 -7.27
CA GLU A 411 -34.07 -11.73 -5.81
C GLU A 411 -33.22 -10.62 -5.18
N THR A 412 -32.02 -10.37 -5.70
CA THR A 412 -31.17 -9.26 -5.24
C THR A 412 -31.82 -7.91 -5.50
N ILE A 413 -32.51 -7.74 -6.65
CA ILE A 413 -33.24 -6.50 -6.96
C ILE A 413 -34.36 -6.26 -5.94
N LYS A 414 -35.13 -7.30 -5.59
CA LYS A 414 -36.19 -7.23 -4.57
C LYS A 414 -35.64 -6.92 -3.18
N VAL A 415 -34.52 -7.54 -2.79
CA VAL A 415 -33.80 -7.21 -1.53
C VAL A 415 -33.42 -5.73 -1.47
N VAL A 416 -32.93 -5.14 -2.55
CA VAL A 416 -32.58 -3.71 -2.61
C VAL A 416 -33.83 -2.83 -2.59
N ALA A 417 -34.86 -3.15 -3.38
CA ALA A 417 -36.12 -2.41 -3.41
C ALA A 417 -36.82 -2.37 -2.04
N ASP A 418 -36.84 -3.49 -1.33
CA ASP A 418 -37.40 -3.56 0.02
C ASP A 418 -36.54 -2.87 1.07
N ALA A 419 -35.21 -2.87 0.92
CA ALA A 419 -34.34 -2.13 1.82
C ALA A 419 -34.49 -0.61 1.68
N LEU A 420 -34.67 -0.09 0.45
CA LEU A 420 -34.97 1.34 0.23
C LEU A 420 -36.24 1.78 0.98
N LYS A 421 -37.29 0.95 0.94
CA LYS A 421 -38.55 1.18 1.69
C LYS A 421 -38.32 1.11 3.21
N ARG A 422 -37.69 0.03 3.68
CA ARG A 422 -37.52 -0.30 5.10
C ARG A 422 -36.65 0.71 5.85
N HIS A 423 -35.57 1.17 5.21
CA HIS A 423 -34.63 2.15 5.75
C HIS A 423 -35.00 3.60 5.36
N ASN A 424 -36.18 3.81 4.76
CA ASN A 424 -36.72 5.12 4.37
C ASN A 424 -35.75 5.98 3.54
N ILE A 425 -35.06 5.36 2.57
CA ILE A 425 -34.01 5.99 1.79
C ILE A 425 -34.64 6.82 0.65
N SER A 426 -34.63 8.15 0.82
CA SER A 426 -35.33 9.09 -0.08
C SER A 426 -34.70 9.26 -1.47
N THR A 427 -33.46 8.81 -1.66
CA THR A 427 -32.67 9.12 -2.86
C THR A 427 -31.93 7.89 -3.36
N CYS A 428 -32.32 7.40 -4.54
CA CYS A 428 -31.72 6.24 -5.19
C CYS A 428 -31.30 6.55 -6.64
N VAL A 429 -30.03 6.32 -6.96
CA VAL A 429 -29.44 6.45 -8.31
C VAL A 429 -29.15 5.05 -8.85
N VAL A 430 -29.90 4.62 -9.85
CA VAL A 430 -29.77 3.29 -10.47
C VAL A 430 -28.97 3.40 -11.76
N ASP A 431 -27.78 2.81 -11.77
CA ASP A 431 -27.05 2.50 -13.01
C ASP A 431 -27.32 1.02 -13.34
N PRO A 432 -28.09 0.70 -14.39
CA PRO A 432 -28.71 -0.62 -14.50
C PRO A 432 -27.72 -1.72 -14.92
N VAL A 433 -26.61 -1.35 -15.59
CA VAL A 433 -25.48 -2.23 -15.98
C VAL A 433 -25.94 -3.59 -16.53
N MET A 434 -26.80 -3.53 -17.55
CA MET A 434 -27.44 -4.72 -18.13
C MET A 434 -26.74 -5.22 -19.39
N VAL A 435 -25.96 -4.35 -20.04
CA VAL A 435 -25.21 -4.66 -21.26
C VAL A 435 -23.79 -4.14 -21.06
N SER A 436 -22.80 -5.01 -21.27
CA SER A 436 -21.39 -4.64 -21.17
C SER A 436 -20.98 -3.66 -22.27
N THR A 437 -19.84 -2.98 -22.08
CA THR A 437 -19.23 -2.15 -23.14
C THR A 437 -18.82 -2.98 -24.38
N SER A 438 -18.79 -4.31 -24.29
CA SER A 438 -18.58 -5.23 -25.42
C SER A 438 -19.90 -5.76 -26.03
N GLY A 439 -21.06 -5.23 -25.64
CA GLY A 439 -22.38 -5.61 -26.16
C GLY A 439 -22.94 -6.92 -25.59
N SER A 440 -22.33 -7.48 -24.55
CA SER A 440 -22.77 -8.73 -23.91
C SER A 440 -23.88 -8.45 -22.90
N GLU A 441 -25.00 -9.15 -22.99
CA GLU A 441 -26.08 -9.08 -22.00
C GLU A 441 -25.61 -9.68 -20.66
N LEU A 442 -25.83 -8.97 -19.56
CA LEU A 442 -25.29 -9.27 -18.22
C LEU A 442 -26.35 -9.73 -17.22
N LEU A 443 -27.63 -9.43 -17.48
CA LEU A 443 -28.77 -9.78 -16.62
C LEU A 443 -29.74 -10.71 -17.37
N PRO A 444 -30.31 -11.74 -16.71
CA PRO A 444 -31.40 -12.52 -17.29
C PRO A 444 -32.68 -11.67 -17.39
N GLU A 445 -33.54 -11.98 -18.36
CA GLU A 445 -34.81 -11.27 -18.62
C GLU A 445 -35.66 -11.06 -17.36
N ALA A 446 -35.79 -12.08 -16.50
CA ALA A 446 -36.52 -11.99 -15.22
C ALA A 446 -35.95 -10.95 -14.24
N ALA A 447 -34.63 -10.66 -14.29
CA ALA A 447 -34.03 -9.59 -13.52
C ALA A 447 -34.30 -8.21 -14.15
N VAL A 448 -34.42 -8.11 -15.49
CA VAL A 448 -34.85 -6.88 -16.15
C VAL A 448 -36.33 -6.58 -15.82
N THR A 449 -37.19 -7.59 -15.77
CA THR A 449 -38.57 -7.46 -15.27
C THR A 449 -38.61 -6.97 -13.83
N ALA A 450 -37.89 -7.63 -12.90
CA ALA A 450 -37.82 -7.20 -11.50
C ALA A 450 -37.24 -5.77 -11.32
N LEU A 451 -36.27 -5.38 -12.16
CA LEU A 451 -35.76 -4.00 -12.18
C LEU A 451 -36.89 -3.00 -12.47
N ILE A 452 -37.69 -3.28 -13.50
CA ILE A 452 -38.82 -2.43 -13.92
C ILE A 452 -39.95 -2.42 -12.89
N ASP A 453 -40.36 -3.58 -12.39
CA ASP A 453 -41.55 -3.71 -11.56
C ASP A 453 -41.29 -3.41 -10.07
N ASP A 454 -40.15 -3.85 -9.52
CA ASP A 454 -39.85 -3.73 -8.08
C ASP A 454 -39.00 -2.49 -7.73
N LEU A 455 -38.04 -2.07 -8.59
CA LEU A 455 -37.01 -1.08 -8.22
C LEU A 455 -37.15 0.29 -8.91
N LEU A 456 -37.57 0.36 -10.19
CA LEU A 456 -37.79 1.63 -10.87
C LEU A 456 -38.82 2.55 -10.16
N PRO A 457 -39.91 2.07 -9.54
CA PRO A 457 -40.85 2.92 -8.79
C PRO A 457 -40.25 3.63 -7.58
N HIS A 458 -39.09 3.19 -7.09
CA HIS A 458 -38.35 3.81 -5.97
C HIS A 458 -37.09 4.56 -6.43
N THR A 459 -36.86 4.62 -7.73
CA THR A 459 -35.66 5.23 -8.32
C THR A 459 -35.81 6.74 -8.45
N THR A 460 -34.84 7.49 -7.93
CA THR A 460 -34.78 8.95 -8.07
C THR A 460 -34.13 9.37 -9.39
N LEU A 461 -33.08 8.66 -9.81
CA LEU A 461 -32.44 8.82 -11.11
C LEU A 461 -32.05 7.47 -11.69
N LEU A 462 -32.55 7.14 -12.88
CA LEU A 462 -32.05 6.01 -13.67
C LEU A 462 -31.02 6.53 -14.69
N THR A 463 -29.87 5.85 -14.84
CA THR A 463 -28.81 6.27 -15.78
C THR A 463 -28.55 5.22 -16.88
N PRO A 464 -29.49 4.91 -17.79
CA PRO A 464 -29.30 3.86 -18.80
C PRO A 464 -28.41 4.33 -19.96
N ASN A 465 -27.60 3.44 -20.53
CA ASN A 465 -26.99 3.62 -21.85
C ASN A 465 -28.01 3.31 -22.95
N PHE A 466 -27.67 3.54 -24.22
CA PHE A 466 -28.61 3.31 -25.32
C PHE A 466 -29.04 1.82 -25.48
N PRO A 467 -28.12 0.82 -25.53
CA PRO A 467 -28.50 -0.59 -25.43
C PRO A 467 -29.40 -0.94 -24.23
N GLU A 468 -29.08 -0.44 -23.04
CA GLU A 468 -29.87 -0.63 -21.81
C GLU A 468 -31.26 -0.02 -21.93
N ALA A 469 -31.37 1.18 -22.50
CA ALA A 469 -32.64 1.87 -22.75
C ALA A 469 -33.55 1.10 -23.70
N LYS A 470 -33.01 0.53 -24.78
CA LYS A 470 -33.77 -0.37 -25.67
C LYS A 470 -34.22 -1.64 -24.95
N LEU A 471 -33.36 -2.24 -24.13
CA LEU A 471 -33.68 -3.47 -23.40
C LEU A 471 -34.78 -3.26 -22.35
N LEU A 472 -34.73 -2.14 -21.60
CA LEU A 472 -35.79 -1.74 -20.66
C LEU A 472 -37.15 -1.59 -21.37
N LEU A 473 -37.18 -0.84 -22.47
CA LEU A 473 -38.43 -0.55 -23.18
C LEU A 473 -39.02 -1.81 -23.82
N LYS A 474 -38.18 -2.63 -24.48
CA LYS A 474 -38.59 -3.93 -25.04
C LYS A 474 -39.19 -4.84 -23.96
N SER A 475 -38.51 -4.99 -22.82
CA SER A 475 -38.97 -5.81 -21.69
C SER A 475 -40.27 -5.25 -21.07
N ALA A 476 -40.47 -3.94 -21.13
CA ALA A 476 -41.68 -3.26 -20.71
C ALA A 476 -42.77 -3.16 -21.79
N GLY A 477 -42.70 -4.00 -22.84
CA GLY A 477 -43.70 -4.15 -23.90
C GLY A 477 -43.70 -3.08 -25.00
N ILE A 478 -42.66 -2.23 -25.07
CA ILE A 478 -42.56 -1.10 -26.00
C ILE A 478 -41.39 -1.34 -26.97
N ASP A 479 -41.70 -1.68 -28.22
CA ASP A 479 -40.69 -1.65 -29.29
C ASP A 479 -40.41 -0.19 -29.72
N VAL A 480 -39.13 0.13 -29.95
CA VAL A 480 -38.68 1.49 -30.26
C VAL A 480 -37.64 1.47 -31.39
N PRO A 481 -37.86 2.22 -32.48
CA PRO A 481 -36.94 2.26 -33.61
C PRO A 481 -35.59 2.89 -33.24
N GLU A 482 -34.58 2.65 -34.08
CA GLU A 482 -33.30 3.36 -33.97
C GLU A 482 -33.50 4.88 -34.07
N PRO A 483 -32.96 5.67 -33.11
CA PRO A 483 -33.03 7.11 -33.15
C PRO A 483 -32.16 7.66 -34.28
N ARG A 484 -32.62 8.75 -34.89
CA ARG A 484 -31.99 9.42 -36.03
C ARG A 484 -31.50 10.81 -35.63
N ASN A 485 -32.14 11.41 -34.63
CA ASN A 485 -31.90 12.75 -34.14
C ASN A 485 -32.22 12.87 -32.63
N VAL A 486 -31.85 13.99 -32.02
CA VAL A 486 -32.01 14.26 -30.58
C VAL A 486 -33.46 14.12 -30.08
N ASN A 487 -34.47 14.48 -30.87
CA ASN A 487 -35.87 14.36 -30.43
C ASN A 487 -36.28 12.90 -30.20
N ASP A 488 -35.72 11.96 -30.97
CA ASP A 488 -35.99 10.53 -30.81
C ASP A 488 -35.35 10.01 -29.50
N ILE A 489 -34.17 10.52 -29.15
CA ILE A 489 -33.46 10.21 -27.89
C ILE A 489 -34.22 10.79 -26.69
N VAL A 490 -34.74 12.02 -26.82
CA VAL A 490 -35.61 12.65 -25.80
C VAL A 490 -36.90 11.86 -25.61
N ALA A 491 -37.58 11.45 -26.69
CA ALA A 491 -38.78 10.62 -26.62
C ALA A 491 -38.50 9.25 -25.97
N MET A 492 -37.37 8.62 -26.27
CA MET A 492 -36.92 7.38 -25.61
C MET A 492 -36.73 7.59 -24.10
N ALA A 493 -36.09 8.68 -23.67
CA ALA A 493 -35.91 8.99 -22.25
C ALA A 493 -37.24 9.28 -21.52
N HIS A 494 -38.20 9.94 -22.18
CA HIS A 494 -39.57 10.07 -21.66
C HIS A 494 -40.25 8.71 -21.48
N ASN A 495 -40.22 7.83 -22.49
CA ASN A 495 -40.86 6.50 -22.41
C ASN A 495 -40.32 5.63 -21.26
N ILE A 496 -39.06 5.83 -20.85
CA ILE A 496 -38.44 5.14 -19.70
C ILE A 496 -38.89 5.78 -18.38
N ARG A 497 -39.05 7.10 -18.33
CA ARG A 497 -39.54 7.82 -17.14
C ARG A 497 -40.95 7.38 -16.74
N GLU A 498 -41.81 7.11 -17.71
CA GLU A 498 -43.17 6.59 -17.46
C GLU A 498 -43.20 5.13 -16.94
N LYS A 499 -42.02 4.52 -16.67
CA LYS A 499 -41.89 3.24 -15.94
C LYS A 499 -41.55 3.42 -14.45
N GLY A 500 -41.65 4.64 -13.92
CA GLY A 500 -41.53 4.95 -12.48
C GLY A 500 -40.34 5.80 -12.00
N PRO A 501 -39.17 5.87 -12.66
CA PRO A 501 -38.05 6.64 -12.11
C PRO A 501 -38.30 8.15 -12.26
N LYS A 502 -38.15 8.94 -11.19
CA LYS A 502 -38.46 10.39 -11.20
C LYS A 502 -37.68 11.15 -12.28
N TRP A 503 -36.42 10.76 -12.46
CA TRP A 503 -35.51 11.27 -13.48
C TRP A 503 -34.86 10.13 -14.29
N VAL A 504 -34.55 10.39 -15.55
CA VAL A 504 -33.80 9.50 -16.45
C VAL A 504 -32.67 10.29 -17.11
N LEU A 505 -31.43 9.81 -17.01
CA LEU A 505 -30.25 10.31 -17.72
C LEU A 505 -29.81 9.30 -18.77
N LEU A 506 -30.32 9.43 -19.99
CA LEU A 506 -29.96 8.57 -21.11
C LEU A 506 -28.54 8.92 -21.59
N LYS A 507 -27.60 7.98 -21.40
CA LYS A 507 -26.16 8.12 -21.65
C LYS A 507 -25.87 7.93 -23.16
N GLY A 508 -25.67 9.03 -23.89
CA GLY A 508 -25.47 9.07 -25.34
C GLY A 508 -24.09 8.67 -25.87
N GLY A 509 -23.16 8.21 -25.02
CA GLY A 509 -21.81 7.79 -25.46
C GLY A 509 -21.77 6.64 -26.48
N HIS A 510 -22.88 5.91 -26.66
CA HIS A 510 -23.05 4.88 -27.69
C HIS A 510 -23.77 5.39 -28.96
N LEU A 511 -24.26 6.63 -28.94
CA LEU A 511 -24.89 7.35 -30.05
C LEU A 511 -24.21 8.72 -30.24
N PRO A 512 -22.93 8.73 -30.69
CA PRO A 512 -22.28 9.96 -31.09
C PRO A 512 -23.07 10.65 -32.22
N LEU A 513 -23.04 11.97 -32.21
CA LEU A 513 -23.78 12.84 -33.12
C LEU A 513 -22.81 13.70 -33.96
N THR A 514 -23.30 14.10 -35.12
CA THR A 514 -22.77 15.24 -35.88
C THR A 514 -23.09 16.56 -35.15
N ARG A 515 -22.39 17.67 -35.47
CA ARG A 515 -22.82 19.02 -35.05
C ARG A 515 -24.23 19.41 -35.50
N GLY A 516 -24.80 18.70 -36.47
CA GLY A 516 -26.20 18.85 -36.89
C GLY A 516 -27.22 18.13 -36.01
N HIS A 517 -26.80 17.54 -34.88
CA HIS A 517 -27.66 16.78 -33.95
C HIS A 517 -28.34 15.54 -34.55
N PHE A 518 -27.80 15.02 -35.66
CA PHE A 518 -28.13 13.71 -36.23
C PHE A 518 -27.12 12.65 -35.79
N VAL A 519 -27.59 11.42 -35.60
CA VAL A 519 -26.75 10.26 -35.22
C VAL A 519 -25.72 9.97 -36.31
N SER A 520 -24.44 9.90 -35.92
CA SER A 520 -23.31 9.68 -36.83
C SER A 520 -23.35 8.27 -37.42
N LYS A 521 -23.23 8.17 -38.74
CA LYS A 521 -23.21 6.86 -39.45
C LYS A 521 -21.80 6.31 -39.60
N GLU A 522 -20.81 7.20 -39.75
CA GLU A 522 -19.41 6.86 -39.89
C GLU A 522 -18.60 7.37 -38.70
N GLU A 523 -17.40 6.84 -38.48
CA GLU A 523 -16.55 7.23 -37.35
C GLU A 523 -15.94 8.62 -37.50
N ALA A 524 -15.78 9.11 -38.74
CA ALA A 524 -15.36 10.47 -39.05
C ALA A 524 -16.42 11.54 -38.69
N ASP A 525 -17.71 11.16 -38.68
CA ASP A 525 -18.84 12.06 -38.40
C ASP A 525 -19.14 12.20 -36.89
N ARG A 526 -18.31 11.63 -36.01
CA ARG A 526 -18.50 11.63 -34.55
C ARG A 526 -17.90 12.88 -33.94
N GLU A 527 -18.69 13.94 -33.83
CA GLU A 527 -18.23 15.24 -33.31
C GLU A 527 -18.70 15.50 -31.88
N VAL A 528 -19.87 15.00 -31.51
CA VAL A 528 -20.61 15.39 -30.30
C VAL A 528 -21.11 14.15 -29.55
N VAL A 529 -21.12 14.22 -28.21
CA VAL A 529 -21.85 13.29 -27.33
C VAL A 529 -22.92 14.07 -26.59
N LEU A 530 -24.13 13.51 -26.53
CA LEU A 530 -25.28 14.15 -25.90
C LEU A 530 -25.91 13.24 -24.84
N ASN A 531 -25.78 13.62 -23.57
CA ASN A 531 -26.48 12.97 -22.47
C ASN A 531 -27.79 13.71 -22.20
N VAL A 532 -28.91 12.99 -22.22
CA VAL A 532 -30.26 13.57 -22.14
C VAL A 532 -30.86 13.29 -20.76
N LEU A 533 -31.06 14.35 -19.98
CA LEU A 533 -31.72 14.30 -18.67
C LEU A 533 -33.19 14.70 -18.82
N VAL A 534 -34.11 13.82 -18.41
CA VAL A 534 -35.55 14.07 -18.36
C VAL A 534 -36.03 13.89 -16.92
N GLY A 535 -36.93 14.75 -16.45
CA GLY A 535 -37.55 14.62 -15.13
C GLY A 535 -38.71 15.58 -14.91
N GLU A 536 -38.98 15.88 -13.64
CA GLU A 536 -40.10 16.75 -13.23
C GLU A 536 -39.95 18.20 -13.73
N ASP A 537 -38.73 18.74 -13.78
CA ASP A 537 -38.43 20.08 -14.34
C ASP A 537 -38.33 20.08 -15.89
N GLY A 538 -38.76 19.01 -16.56
CA GLY A 538 -38.69 18.86 -18.02
C GLY A 538 -37.39 18.24 -18.52
N VAL A 539 -36.86 18.76 -19.64
CA VAL A 539 -35.72 18.19 -20.38
C VAL A 539 -34.49 19.10 -20.28
N THR A 540 -33.35 18.52 -19.91
CA THR A 540 -32.03 19.16 -20.00
C THR A 540 -31.12 18.34 -20.90
N LEU A 541 -30.56 18.99 -21.90
CA LEU A 541 -29.49 18.44 -22.73
C LEU A 541 -28.13 18.75 -22.08
N ILE A 542 -27.23 17.76 -22.04
CA ILE A 542 -25.83 17.91 -21.62
C ILE A 542 -24.95 17.47 -22.78
N GLU A 543 -24.38 18.44 -23.48
CA GLU A 543 -23.55 18.27 -24.67
C GLU A 543 -22.06 18.35 -24.32
N SER A 544 -21.25 17.51 -24.97
CA SER A 544 -19.78 17.59 -24.95
C SER A 544 -19.20 17.17 -26.30
N GLU A 545 -17.95 17.53 -26.56
CA GLU A 545 -17.19 17.01 -27.70
C GLU A 545 -17.05 15.48 -27.61
N TYR A 546 -17.02 14.79 -28.75
CA TYR A 546 -16.68 13.36 -28.81
C TYR A 546 -15.17 13.15 -28.60
N LEU A 547 -14.81 12.48 -27.51
CA LEU A 547 -13.41 12.22 -27.15
C LEU A 547 -12.96 10.86 -27.68
N GLN A 548 -12.13 10.86 -28.72
CA GLN A 548 -11.51 9.64 -29.25
C GLN A 548 -10.48 9.10 -28.24
N SER A 549 -10.89 8.13 -27.43
CA SER A 549 -10.04 7.47 -26.42
C SER A 549 -10.35 5.98 -26.32
N LYS A 550 -9.32 5.17 -26.06
CA LYS A 550 -9.49 3.75 -25.68
C LYS A 550 -9.87 3.59 -24.21
N ASN A 551 -9.58 4.62 -23.40
CA ASN A 551 -9.69 4.58 -21.95
C ASN A 551 -11.07 5.08 -21.52
N THR A 552 -12.08 4.26 -21.81
CA THR A 552 -13.51 4.55 -21.58
C THR A 552 -14.18 3.52 -20.67
N HIS A 553 -13.42 2.55 -20.13
CA HIS A 553 -13.93 1.59 -19.15
C HIS A 553 -14.34 2.31 -17.85
N GLY A 554 -15.41 1.83 -17.22
CA GLY A 554 -15.94 2.37 -15.97
C GLY A 554 -16.64 3.73 -16.09
N THR A 555 -16.71 4.36 -17.27
CA THR A 555 -17.35 5.67 -17.49
C THR A 555 -18.79 5.75 -16.97
N GLY A 556 -19.64 4.74 -17.28
CA GLY A 556 -21.03 4.65 -16.81
C GLY A 556 -21.13 4.60 -15.28
N CYS A 557 -20.49 3.60 -14.65
CA CYS A 557 -20.46 3.45 -13.20
C CYS A 557 -19.95 4.73 -12.50
N SER A 558 -18.89 5.33 -13.06
CA SER A 558 -18.27 6.53 -12.50
C SER A 558 -19.16 7.76 -12.62
N LEU A 559 -19.94 7.89 -13.71
CA LEU A 559 -20.92 8.97 -13.88
C LEU A 559 -22.01 8.86 -12.81
N ALA A 560 -22.58 7.67 -12.62
CA ALA A 560 -23.62 7.43 -11.61
C ALA A 560 -23.11 7.62 -10.17
N SER A 561 -21.89 7.16 -9.86
CA SER A 561 -21.24 7.44 -8.57
C SER A 561 -21.01 8.94 -8.35
N ALA A 562 -20.47 9.65 -9.35
CA ALA A 562 -20.24 11.10 -9.24
C ALA A 562 -21.55 11.90 -9.08
N ILE A 563 -22.64 11.49 -9.74
CA ILE A 563 -23.97 12.10 -9.51
C ILE A 563 -24.45 11.83 -8.08
N SER A 564 -24.31 10.60 -7.58
CA SER A 564 -24.70 10.22 -6.21
C SER A 564 -23.96 11.05 -5.16
N CYS A 565 -22.65 11.26 -5.34
CA CYS A 565 -21.84 12.13 -4.47
C CYS A 565 -22.33 13.60 -4.51
N ASN A 566 -22.61 14.16 -5.70
CA ASN A 566 -23.20 15.50 -5.80
C ASN A 566 -24.54 15.61 -5.06
N LEU A 567 -25.43 14.62 -5.22
CA LEU A 567 -26.75 14.60 -4.57
C LEU A 567 -26.63 14.50 -3.05
N SER A 568 -25.68 13.72 -2.52
CA SER A 568 -25.41 13.62 -1.07
C SER A 568 -24.87 14.91 -0.44
N LEU A 569 -24.47 15.88 -1.27
CA LEU A 569 -24.09 17.25 -0.87
C LEU A 569 -25.23 18.26 -1.08
N GLY A 570 -26.45 17.81 -1.36
CA GLY A 570 -27.62 18.66 -1.61
C GLY A 570 -27.55 19.46 -2.91
N MET A 571 -26.74 19.04 -3.90
CA MET A 571 -26.73 19.73 -5.20
C MET A 571 -28.00 19.41 -6.00
N PRO A 572 -28.69 20.40 -6.59
CA PRO A 572 -29.85 20.15 -7.45
C PRO A 572 -29.52 19.24 -8.64
N MET A 573 -30.46 18.38 -9.05
CA MET A 573 -30.25 17.30 -10.03
C MET A 573 -29.52 17.75 -11.31
N VAL A 574 -29.99 18.82 -11.96
CA VAL A 574 -29.36 19.36 -13.19
C VAL A 574 -27.90 19.80 -12.95
N LYS A 575 -27.59 20.36 -11.77
CA LYS A 575 -26.22 20.75 -11.39
C LYS A 575 -25.37 19.52 -11.08
N ALA A 576 -25.91 18.55 -10.36
CA ALA A 576 -25.24 17.29 -10.05
C ALA A 576 -24.83 16.54 -11.33
N VAL A 577 -25.76 16.39 -12.27
CA VAL A 577 -25.50 15.76 -13.58
C VAL A 577 -24.46 16.55 -14.38
N LYS A 578 -24.56 17.88 -14.48
CA LYS A 578 -23.58 18.70 -15.21
C LYS A 578 -22.17 18.70 -14.58
N ALA A 579 -22.06 18.62 -13.25
CA ALA A 579 -20.79 18.49 -12.56
C ALA A 579 -20.16 17.10 -12.78
N ALA A 580 -20.96 16.03 -12.67
CA ALA A 580 -20.50 14.67 -12.91
C ALA A 580 -20.03 14.43 -14.36
N ASN A 581 -20.72 15.02 -15.36
CA ASN A 581 -20.28 14.93 -16.76
C ASN A 581 -18.87 15.53 -16.96
N LYS A 582 -18.58 16.70 -16.37
CA LYS A 582 -17.25 17.33 -16.45
C LYS A 582 -16.15 16.52 -15.76
N TYR A 583 -16.48 15.83 -14.66
CA TYR A 583 -15.57 14.91 -13.99
C TYR A 583 -15.19 13.73 -14.92
N ILE A 584 -16.17 13.12 -15.59
CA ILE A 584 -15.90 12.04 -16.56
C ILE A 584 -15.14 12.54 -17.79
N GLU A 585 -15.49 13.72 -18.31
CA GLU A 585 -14.76 14.35 -19.42
C GLU A 585 -13.28 14.58 -19.09
N ALA A 586 -12.98 15.14 -17.90
CA ALA A 586 -11.62 15.33 -17.42
C ALA A 586 -10.88 14.00 -17.17
N GLY A 587 -11.57 13.00 -16.62
CA GLY A 587 -11.02 11.65 -16.42
C GLY A 587 -10.68 10.93 -17.72
N ILE A 588 -11.44 11.15 -18.80
CA ILE A 588 -11.10 10.65 -20.15
C ILE A 588 -9.93 11.44 -20.74
N LYS A 589 -9.96 12.79 -20.67
CA LYS A 589 -8.90 13.68 -21.21
C LYS A 589 -7.54 13.50 -20.54
N THR A 590 -7.51 12.99 -19.30
CA THR A 590 -6.28 12.75 -18.51
C THR A 590 -6.01 11.27 -18.24
N ALA A 591 -6.68 10.36 -18.96
CA ALA A 591 -6.47 8.92 -18.85
C ALA A 591 -5.05 8.51 -19.27
N VAL A 592 -4.52 7.47 -18.63
CA VAL A 592 -3.23 6.86 -18.94
C VAL A 592 -3.47 5.46 -19.50
N GLU A 593 -2.76 5.07 -20.56
CA GLU A 593 -2.88 3.73 -21.16
C GLU A 593 -2.47 2.64 -20.13
N ILE A 594 -3.47 1.96 -19.58
CA ILE A 594 -3.32 0.86 -18.60
C ILE A 594 -4.00 -0.38 -19.19
N GLY A 595 -3.31 -1.53 -19.15
CA GLY A 595 -3.78 -2.79 -19.73
C GLY A 595 -3.50 -2.91 -21.24
N SER A 596 -4.36 -3.64 -21.96
CA SER A 596 -4.16 -3.98 -23.39
C SER A 596 -5.46 -4.00 -24.20
N GLY A 597 -6.52 -3.39 -23.68
CA GLY A 597 -7.83 -3.27 -24.33
C GLY A 597 -8.46 -1.92 -23.99
N SER A 598 -9.72 -1.90 -23.53
CA SER A 598 -10.34 -0.68 -23.02
C SER A 598 -9.84 -0.37 -21.60
N GLY A 599 -8.98 0.64 -21.47
CA GLY A 599 -8.44 1.08 -20.19
C GLY A 599 -9.43 1.88 -19.33
N PRO A 600 -9.13 2.10 -18.04
CA PRO A 600 -9.93 2.92 -17.14
C PRO A 600 -9.72 4.42 -17.38
N ILE A 601 -10.72 5.24 -17.05
CA ILE A 601 -10.53 6.70 -16.93
C ILE A 601 -9.63 7.05 -15.74
N ASN A 602 -9.00 8.22 -15.77
CA ASN A 602 -8.23 8.74 -14.63
C ASN A 602 -9.16 9.44 -13.61
N HIS A 603 -9.63 8.70 -12.61
CA HIS A 603 -10.40 9.28 -11.49
C HIS A 603 -9.61 10.31 -10.66
N PHE A 604 -8.28 10.22 -10.65
CA PHE A 604 -7.39 11.04 -9.81
C PHE A 604 -7.00 12.38 -10.46
N HIS A 605 -7.65 12.78 -11.56
CA HIS A 605 -7.36 14.01 -12.31
C HIS A 605 -7.51 15.33 -11.52
N SER A 606 -8.03 15.30 -10.29
CA SER A 606 -8.13 16.43 -9.35
C SER A 606 -7.65 16.07 -7.94
N VAL A 607 -6.80 15.05 -7.82
CA VAL A 607 -6.19 14.60 -6.56
C VAL A 607 -4.67 14.76 -6.67
N TYR A 608 -4.06 15.39 -5.67
CA TYR A 608 -2.61 15.50 -5.53
C TYR A 608 -2.19 15.11 -4.12
N THR A 609 -1.12 14.33 -4.00
CA THR A 609 -0.47 14.00 -2.74
C THR A 609 0.78 14.86 -2.54
N LEU A 610 0.99 15.38 -1.33
CA LEU A 610 2.27 15.96 -0.96
C LEU A 610 3.35 14.86 -0.90
N PRO A 611 4.61 15.13 -1.30
CA PRO A 611 5.70 14.15 -1.23
C PRO A 611 6.26 13.96 0.20
N PHE A 612 5.74 14.72 1.18
CA PHE A 612 6.12 14.71 2.59
C PHE A 612 4.89 14.60 3.50
N ALA A 613 5.07 14.01 4.68
CA ALA A 613 4.06 14.04 5.74
C ALA A 613 4.03 15.42 6.43
N PRO A 614 2.87 15.89 6.95
CA PRO A 614 2.79 17.16 7.68
C PRO A 614 3.82 17.24 8.82
N GLY A 615 4.51 18.37 8.96
CA GLY A 615 5.61 18.53 9.92
C GLY A 615 6.97 18.00 9.47
N ASN A 616 7.13 17.68 8.18
CA ASN A 616 8.39 17.19 7.59
C ASN A 616 8.77 17.91 6.28
N PHE A 617 8.16 19.05 5.94
CA PHE A 617 8.48 19.83 4.74
C PHE A 617 9.94 20.31 4.73
N ILE A 618 10.47 20.77 5.86
CA ILE A 618 11.84 21.28 5.99
C ILE A 618 12.84 20.12 5.85
N SER A 619 12.59 18.96 6.46
CA SER A 619 13.42 17.76 6.23
C SER A 619 13.39 17.40 4.75
N TYR A 620 12.19 17.29 4.16
CA TYR A 620 12.02 16.98 2.76
C TYR A 620 12.75 17.97 1.83
N LEU A 621 12.75 19.28 2.14
CA LEU A 621 13.53 20.27 1.39
C LEU A 621 15.04 19.99 1.51
N LEU A 622 15.56 19.78 2.73
CA LEU A 622 16.98 19.52 2.97
C LEU A 622 17.45 18.20 2.35
N ASP A 623 16.57 17.21 2.23
CA ASP A 623 16.84 15.89 1.66
C ASP A 623 16.91 15.90 0.11
N ARG A 624 16.48 16.96 -0.58
CA ARG A 624 16.48 17.05 -2.05
C ARG A 624 17.88 17.15 -2.65
N ASP A 625 18.13 16.41 -3.73
CA ASP A 625 19.44 16.30 -4.39
C ASP A 625 20.03 17.67 -4.79
N GLU A 626 19.20 18.60 -5.29
CA GLU A 626 19.61 19.96 -5.67
C GLU A 626 19.76 20.94 -4.49
N VAL A 627 19.26 20.59 -3.31
CA VAL A 627 19.43 21.36 -2.06
C VAL A 627 20.69 20.91 -1.32
N GLN A 628 20.98 19.61 -1.26
CA GLN A 628 22.09 19.08 -0.46
C GLN A 628 23.45 19.69 -0.80
N VAL A 629 23.76 19.91 -2.09
CA VAL A 629 25.07 20.46 -2.51
C VAL A 629 25.23 21.93 -2.10
N PRO A 630 24.30 22.86 -2.42
CA PRO A 630 24.28 24.20 -1.84
C PRO A 630 24.30 24.20 -0.30
N TRP A 631 23.46 23.38 0.33
CA TRP A 631 23.28 23.36 1.78
C TRP A 631 24.56 22.93 2.51
N LYS A 632 25.26 21.92 1.99
CA LYS A 632 26.58 21.53 2.49
C LYS A 632 27.63 22.62 2.23
N GLY A 633 27.62 23.24 1.06
CA GLY A 633 28.56 24.33 0.72
C GLY A 633 28.41 25.58 1.60
N TYR A 634 27.20 25.85 2.08
CA TYR A 634 26.91 26.88 3.08
C TYR A 634 27.27 26.41 4.49
N THR A 635 26.62 25.36 5.00
CA THR A 635 26.76 24.96 6.42
C THR A 635 28.16 24.45 6.75
N GLN A 636 28.90 23.90 5.79
CA GLN A 636 30.28 23.40 5.98
C GLN A 636 31.31 24.31 5.30
N HIS A 637 31.03 25.61 5.14
CA HIS A 637 31.95 26.55 4.48
C HIS A 637 33.30 26.71 5.19
N GLU A 638 34.35 27.05 4.44
CA GLU A 638 35.70 27.22 4.97
C GLU A 638 35.78 28.29 6.08
N PHE A 639 34.99 29.38 5.98
CA PHE A 639 34.92 30.41 7.01
C PHE A 639 34.51 29.82 8.38
N VAL A 640 33.45 29.00 8.40
CA VAL A 640 32.93 28.41 9.66
C VAL A 640 33.76 27.21 10.13
N GLN A 641 34.51 26.54 9.25
CA GLN A 641 35.54 25.57 9.66
C GLN A 641 36.70 26.27 10.39
N ARG A 642 37.26 27.32 9.78
CA ARG A 642 38.34 28.15 10.35
C ARG A 642 37.94 28.86 11.65
N MET A 643 36.65 29.15 11.82
CA MET A 643 36.09 29.67 13.07
C MET A 643 36.10 28.62 14.19
N GLY A 644 35.86 27.35 13.85
CA GLY A 644 35.93 26.23 14.78
C GLY A 644 37.36 25.86 15.18
N ASP A 645 38.27 25.72 14.22
CA ASP A 645 39.69 25.40 14.49
C ASP A 645 40.52 26.60 15.02
N GLY A 646 39.92 27.79 15.05
CA GLY A 646 40.54 29.02 15.55
C GLY A 646 41.53 29.69 14.59
N THR A 647 41.72 29.18 13.36
CA THR A 647 42.66 29.72 12.36
C THR A 647 42.08 30.86 11.51
N LEU A 648 40.81 31.20 11.68
CA LEU A 648 40.21 32.37 11.03
C LEU A 648 40.92 33.66 11.49
N PRO A 649 41.39 34.53 10.59
CA PRO A 649 41.93 35.84 10.96
C PRO A 649 40.85 36.71 11.62
N LEU A 650 41.21 37.48 12.64
CA LEU A 650 40.22 38.24 13.42
C LEU A 650 39.57 39.33 12.57
N GLU A 651 40.35 40.00 11.73
CA GLU A 651 39.90 41.01 10.76
C GLU A 651 38.83 40.47 9.79
N ASN A 652 38.89 39.19 9.41
CA ASN A 652 37.85 38.54 8.61
C ASN A 652 36.54 38.38 9.40
N PHE A 653 36.63 38.00 10.67
CA PHE A 653 35.48 37.85 11.54
C PHE A 653 34.83 39.20 11.89
N MET A 654 35.64 40.21 12.20
CA MET A 654 35.15 41.58 12.45
C MET A 654 34.45 42.17 11.22
N TYR A 655 35.01 41.99 10.02
CA TYR A 655 34.37 42.47 8.78
C TYR A 655 33.04 41.76 8.52
N TYR A 656 32.95 40.45 8.79
CA TYR A 656 31.68 39.72 8.76
C TYR A 656 30.67 40.33 9.73
N LEU A 657 30.99 40.51 11.03
CA LEU A 657 30.05 41.07 12.02
C LEU A 657 29.54 42.48 11.66
N VAL A 658 30.39 43.34 11.08
CA VAL A 658 29.97 44.67 10.63
C VAL A 658 29.00 44.60 9.45
N GLN A 659 29.20 43.65 8.54
CA GLN A 659 28.25 43.39 7.46
C GLN A 659 26.97 42.68 7.94
N ASP A 660 27.07 41.86 8.99
CA ASP A 660 25.93 41.16 9.59
C ASP A 660 24.98 42.15 10.30
N TYR A 661 25.53 43.18 10.96
CA TYR A 661 24.73 44.31 11.44
C TYR A 661 23.85 44.93 10.32
N GLN A 662 24.45 45.24 9.17
CA GLN A 662 23.73 45.84 8.04
C GLN A 662 22.72 44.84 7.43
N PHE A 663 23.08 43.56 7.37
CA PHE A 663 22.21 42.46 6.94
C PHE A 663 20.96 42.33 7.83
N LEU A 664 21.14 42.26 9.15
CA LEU A 664 20.06 42.13 10.14
C LEU A 664 19.10 43.32 10.11
N VAL A 665 19.57 44.55 9.83
CA VAL A 665 18.69 45.72 9.61
C VAL A 665 17.77 45.53 8.39
N GLN A 666 18.23 44.89 7.32
CA GLN A 666 17.37 44.56 6.17
C GLN A 666 16.49 43.33 6.45
N PHE A 667 16.97 42.35 7.22
CA PHE A 667 16.19 41.18 7.65
C PHE A 667 15.07 41.55 8.61
N ALA A 668 15.25 42.54 9.48
CA ALA A 668 14.19 43.13 10.29
C ALA A 668 13.08 43.76 9.42
N ARG A 669 13.45 44.43 8.30
CA ARG A 669 12.49 44.96 7.32
C ARG A 669 11.75 43.84 6.58
N ALA A 670 12.45 42.77 6.18
CA ALA A 670 11.83 41.59 5.56
C ALA A 670 10.88 40.86 6.54
N THR A 671 11.22 40.84 7.83
CA THR A 671 10.40 40.23 8.89
C THR A 671 9.17 41.10 9.21
N ALA A 672 9.29 42.43 9.19
CA ALA A 672 8.14 43.33 9.23
C ALA A 672 7.21 43.18 8.00
N LEU A 673 7.77 42.89 6.82
CA LEU A 673 6.99 42.55 5.62
C LEU A 673 6.28 41.18 5.74
N SER A 674 6.87 40.21 6.46
CA SER A 674 6.21 38.96 6.84
C SER A 674 5.00 39.21 7.78
N ALA A 675 5.11 40.15 8.72
CA ALA A 675 3.98 40.59 9.53
C ALA A 675 2.86 41.21 8.66
N TYR A 676 3.21 42.11 7.72
CA TYR A 676 2.24 42.71 6.79
C TYR A 676 1.54 41.67 5.88
N LYS A 677 2.23 40.60 5.47
CA LYS A 677 1.66 39.53 4.63
C LYS A 677 0.92 38.44 5.40
N SER A 678 0.91 38.48 6.74
CA SER A 678 0.24 37.49 7.58
C SER A 678 -1.28 37.67 7.63
N SER A 679 -2.03 36.62 7.30
CA SER A 679 -3.50 36.65 7.20
C SER A 679 -4.26 36.58 8.55
N ASN A 680 -3.54 36.45 9.67
CA ASN A 680 -4.14 36.26 11.00
C ASN A 680 -3.25 36.86 12.10
N LEU A 681 -3.87 37.34 13.18
CA LEU A 681 -3.20 38.05 14.27
C LEU A 681 -2.15 37.20 15.01
N SER A 682 -2.30 35.87 15.04
CA SER A 682 -1.34 34.98 15.70
C SER A 682 -0.01 34.92 14.93
N ASP A 683 -0.06 34.87 13.60
CA ASP A 683 1.15 34.87 12.77
C ASP A 683 1.75 36.29 12.65
N ILE A 684 0.93 37.35 12.62
CA ILE A 684 1.40 38.75 12.76
C ILE A 684 2.24 38.91 14.04
N GLY A 685 1.73 38.41 15.18
CA GLY A 685 2.44 38.48 16.46
C GLY A 685 3.77 37.71 16.48
N ARG A 686 3.85 36.57 15.79
CA ARG A 686 5.12 35.82 15.61
C ARG A 686 6.15 36.65 14.85
N SER A 687 5.77 37.24 13.72
CA SER A 687 6.67 38.08 12.92
C SER A 687 7.13 39.34 13.68
N VAL A 688 6.26 39.97 14.48
CA VAL A 688 6.67 41.10 15.34
C VAL A 688 7.68 40.66 16.41
N GLN A 689 7.47 39.51 17.04
CA GLN A 689 8.44 38.97 18.02
C GLN A 689 9.79 38.62 17.38
N GLN A 690 9.81 38.16 16.13
CA GLN A 690 11.06 37.95 15.38
C GLN A 690 11.84 39.26 15.17
N VAL A 691 11.17 40.39 14.89
CA VAL A 691 11.84 41.71 14.80
C VAL A 691 12.48 42.12 16.11
N VAL A 692 11.84 41.83 17.25
CA VAL A 692 12.43 42.10 18.59
C VAL A 692 13.66 41.22 18.83
N THR A 693 13.61 39.93 18.49
CA THR A 693 14.79 39.03 18.64
C THR A 693 15.96 39.45 17.74
N LEU A 694 15.70 39.93 16.52
CA LEU A 694 16.75 40.49 15.65
C LEU A 694 17.38 41.77 16.23
N GLN A 695 16.63 42.57 17.01
CA GLN A 695 17.17 43.74 17.70
C GLN A 695 18.10 43.35 18.87
N GLU A 696 17.77 42.27 19.58
CA GLU A 696 18.61 41.69 20.65
C GLU A 696 19.93 41.13 20.07
N GLU A 697 19.86 40.45 18.94
CA GLU A 697 21.03 39.92 18.20
C GLU A 697 21.96 41.03 17.67
N ILE A 698 21.39 42.08 17.08
CA ILE A 698 22.11 43.30 16.66
C ILE A 698 22.92 43.91 17.82
N GLN A 699 22.35 44.00 19.02
CA GLN A 699 23.01 44.58 20.19
C GLN A 699 24.26 43.78 20.59
N LEU A 700 24.19 42.44 20.53
CA LEU A 700 25.32 41.56 20.86
C LEU A 700 26.49 41.71 19.86
N HIS A 701 26.20 41.92 18.57
CA HIS A 701 27.25 42.23 17.58
C HIS A 701 27.90 43.61 17.83
N ILE A 702 27.10 44.62 18.20
CA ILE A 702 27.62 45.94 18.57
C ILE A 702 28.55 45.83 19.79
N GLU A 703 28.19 45.05 20.80
CA GLU A 703 29.01 44.83 21.99
C GLU A 703 30.30 44.06 21.69
N PHE A 704 30.23 43.00 20.86
CA PHE A 704 31.43 42.29 20.38
C PHE A 704 32.37 43.22 19.59
N CYS A 705 31.82 44.08 18.72
CA CYS A 705 32.61 45.07 17.99
C CYS A 705 33.28 46.11 18.90
N LYS A 706 32.60 46.52 19.98
CA LYS A 706 33.17 47.41 21.02
C LYS A 706 34.32 46.76 21.80
N GLU A 707 34.25 45.45 22.09
CA GLU A 707 35.37 44.71 22.73
C GLU A 707 36.68 44.77 21.92
N TYR A 708 36.58 44.92 20.58
CA TYR A 708 37.73 45.03 19.66
C TYR A 708 37.98 46.44 19.12
N GLY A 709 37.36 47.47 19.71
CA GLY A 709 37.69 48.88 19.46
C GLY A 709 36.99 49.54 18.28
N LEU A 710 35.97 48.92 17.68
CA LEU A 710 35.08 49.57 16.72
C LEU A 710 33.95 50.31 17.48
N SER A 711 33.69 51.57 17.14
CA SER A 711 32.53 52.28 17.67
C SER A 711 31.26 51.94 16.89
N GLU A 712 30.11 52.15 17.52
CA GLU A 712 28.79 51.94 16.89
C GLU A 712 28.60 52.82 15.64
N ALA A 713 29.22 54.00 15.62
CA ALA A 713 29.23 54.88 14.45
C ALA A 713 30.07 54.31 13.29
N ASP A 714 31.15 53.58 13.56
CA ASP A 714 31.97 52.95 12.51
C ASP A 714 31.19 51.79 11.85
N ILE A 715 30.45 51.02 12.65
CA ILE A 715 29.57 49.93 12.17
C ILE A 715 28.45 50.50 11.29
N ILE A 716 27.76 51.54 11.76
CA ILE A 716 26.60 52.15 11.08
C ILE A 716 26.99 52.81 9.75
N ASN A 717 28.16 53.46 9.69
CA ASN A 717 28.62 54.18 8.49
C ASN A 717 29.34 53.28 7.45
N GLN A 718 29.53 51.99 7.73
CA GLN A 718 30.15 51.06 6.79
C GLN A 718 29.21 50.73 5.61
N GLU A 719 29.74 50.81 4.39
CA GLU A 719 29.03 50.45 3.16
C GLU A 719 28.66 48.96 3.10
N GLU A 720 27.45 48.63 2.61
CA GLU A 720 27.02 47.25 2.33
C GLU A 720 27.93 46.64 1.24
N ASP A 721 28.59 45.51 1.52
CA ASP A 721 29.30 44.76 0.48
C ASP A 721 28.30 44.21 -0.57
N GLN A 722 28.82 43.85 -1.74
CA GLN A 722 28.02 43.27 -2.82
C GLN A 722 27.33 41.96 -2.39
N ALA A 723 27.91 41.16 -1.49
CA ALA A 723 27.26 39.97 -0.94
C ALA A 723 26.06 40.33 -0.04
N THR A 724 26.27 41.24 0.92
CA THR A 724 25.23 41.81 1.80
C THR A 724 24.08 42.40 0.99
N THR A 725 24.41 43.19 -0.04
CA THR A 725 23.45 43.77 -0.96
C THR A 725 22.69 42.68 -1.72
N ALA A 726 23.38 41.75 -2.38
CA ALA A 726 22.75 40.71 -3.19
C ALA A 726 21.76 39.85 -2.39
N TYR A 727 22.14 39.42 -1.18
CA TYR A 727 21.26 38.60 -0.35
C TYR A 727 20.06 39.40 0.18
N THR A 728 20.28 40.57 0.78
CA THR A 728 19.19 41.36 1.37
C THR A 728 18.20 41.86 0.33
N ARG A 729 18.66 42.26 -0.87
CA ARG A 729 17.75 42.63 -1.97
C ARG A 729 17.03 41.42 -2.55
N TYR A 730 17.63 40.23 -2.61
CA TYR A 730 16.92 39.00 -3.00
C TYR A 730 15.77 38.65 -2.03
N VAL A 731 16.04 38.67 -0.72
CA VAL A 731 15.03 38.36 0.30
C VAL A 731 13.88 39.38 0.28
N LEU A 732 14.20 40.67 0.09
CA LEU A 732 13.19 41.72 -0.06
C LEU A 732 12.41 41.63 -1.38
N ASP A 733 13.05 41.23 -2.49
CA ASP A 733 12.38 41.05 -3.79
C ASP A 733 11.41 39.86 -3.78
N ILE A 734 11.82 38.70 -3.25
CA ILE A 734 10.89 37.59 -2.95
C ILE A 734 9.80 38.08 -1.98
N GLY A 735 10.20 38.84 -0.95
CA GLY A 735 9.31 39.43 0.03
C GLY A 735 8.24 40.33 -0.56
N VAL A 736 8.53 41.08 -1.62
CA VAL A 736 7.56 41.93 -2.33
C VAL A 736 6.76 41.13 -3.36
N SER A 737 7.44 40.37 -4.22
CA SER A 737 6.87 39.73 -5.42
C SER A 737 6.10 38.43 -5.18
N GLN A 738 6.35 37.71 -4.07
CA GLN A 738 5.74 36.41 -3.76
C GLN A 738 4.77 36.47 -2.56
N ASP A 739 4.24 35.32 -2.14
CA ASP A 739 3.40 35.19 -0.94
C ASP A 739 4.22 35.18 0.37
N PHE A 740 3.50 35.08 1.49
CA PHE A 740 4.05 34.97 2.84
C PHE A 740 5.03 33.79 3.01
N LEU A 741 4.70 32.61 2.46
CA LEU A 741 5.48 31.39 2.67
C LEU A 741 6.78 31.41 1.86
N ALA A 742 6.76 31.95 0.65
CA ALA A 742 7.97 32.21 -0.14
C ALA A 742 8.95 33.14 0.58
N LEU A 743 8.45 34.20 1.24
CA LEU A 743 9.27 35.07 2.08
C LEU A 743 9.84 34.32 3.30
N GLN A 744 9.03 33.51 4.00
CA GLN A 744 9.54 32.64 5.07
C GLN A 744 10.62 31.66 4.57
N ILE A 745 10.47 31.10 3.37
CA ILE A 745 11.46 30.20 2.76
C ILE A 745 12.74 30.91 2.30
N ALA A 746 12.68 32.19 1.91
CA ALA A 746 13.89 32.98 1.63
C ALA A 746 14.66 33.36 2.90
N LEU A 747 13.96 33.52 4.03
CA LEU A 747 14.54 33.75 5.37
C LEU A 747 15.05 32.46 6.03
N LEU A 748 14.52 31.29 5.65
CA LEU A 748 14.75 30.03 6.35
C LEU A 748 16.21 29.56 6.40
N PRO A 749 17.04 29.68 5.33
CA PRO A 749 18.44 29.27 5.36
C PRO A 749 19.24 29.90 6.50
N CYS A 750 19.11 31.20 6.72
CA CYS A 750 19.70 31.91 7.85
C CYS A 750 19.26 31.30 9.19
N LEU A 751 17.94 31.28 9.43
CA LEU A 751 17.37 30.85 10.72
C LEU A 751 17.81 29.44 11.12
N ILE A 752 17.72 28.45 10.23
CA ILE A 752 18.07 27.06 10.59
C ILE A 752 19.55 26.75 10.35
N GLY A 753 20.21 27.47 9.44
CA GLY A 753 21.60 27.24 9.07
C GLY A 753 22.58 27.63 10.16
N TYR A 754 22.43 28.82 10.75
CA TYR A 754 23.31 29.31 11.82
C TYR A 754 23.29 28.37 13.03
N GLY A 755 22.10 27.94 13.48
CA GLY A 755 21.97 26.96 14.56
C GLY A 755 22.52 25.57 14.22
N ILE A 756 22.39 25.10 12.97
CA ILE A 756 22.99 23.83 12.51
C ILE A 756 24.52 23.92 12.43
N ILE A 757 25.06 25.06 11.97
CA ILE A 757 26.51 25.36 11.96
C ILE A 757 27.05 25.35 13.39
N ALA A 758 26.45 26.14 14.27
CA ALA A 758 26.92 26.32 15.63
C ALA A 758 26.77 25.05 16.47
N LYS A 759 25.65 24.32 16.33
CA LYS A 759 25.48 23.01 16.96
C LYS A 759 26.60 22.05 16.56
N ARG A 760 26.91 21.92 15.27
CA ARG A 760 28.04 21.07 14.82
C ARG A 760 29.34 21.52 15.48
N LEU A 761 29.67 22.81 15.45
CA LEU A 761 30.93 23.31 16.02
C LEU A 761 30.99 23.11 17.55
N TYR A 762 29.87 23.20 18.25
CA TYR A 762 29.78 22.96 19.70
C TYR A 762 29.92 21.46 20.05
N GLU A 763 29.38 20.57 19.21
CA GLU A 763 29.46 19.12 19.37
C GLU A 763 30.80 18.53 18.90
N ASP A 764 31.52 19.18 17.98
CA ASP A 764 32.82 18.73 17.48
C ASP A 764 33.91 18.82 18.58
N PRO A 765 34.61 17.70 18.91
CA PRO A 765 35.73 17.71 19.87
C PRO A 765 36.95 18.51 19.41
N ASN A 766 37.09 18.78 18.11
CA ASN A 766 38.24 19.49 17.54
C ASN A 766 38.11 21.03 17.61
N THR A 767 36.90 21.54 17.89
CA THR A 767 36.66 22.99 18.02
C THR A 767 37.43 23.58 19.20
N VAL A 768 38.19 24.64 18.94
CA VAL A 768 38.95 25.36 19.97
C VAL A 768 37.98 26.16 20.84
N ARG A 769 37.96 25.84 22.14
CA ARG A 769 37.08 26.46 23.15
C ARG A 769 37.87 27.43 24.02
N THR A 770 38.82 26.91 24.80
CA THR A 770 39.65 27.70 25.73
C THR A 770 40.53 28.71 24.98
N GLY A 771 40.33 30.00 25.24
CA GLY A 771 41.09 31.08 24.60
C GLY A 771 40.69 31.36 23.14
N SER A 772 39.63 30.74 22.63
CA SER A 772 39.09 31.03 21.31
C SER A 772 38.38 32.38 21.29
N LYS A 773 38.62 33.17 20.23
CA LYS A 773 37.96 34.46 19.98
C LYS A 773 36.51 34.29 19.51
N TYR A 774 36.13 33.08 19.09
CA TYR A 774 34.87 32.81 18.39
C TYR A 774 33.90 31.94 19.21
N TRP A 775 34.34 31.40 20.35
CA TRP A 775 33.52 30.49 21.16
C TRP A 775 32.22 31.15 21.67
N LYS A 776 32.26 32.44 22.04
CA LYS A 776 31.09 33.25 22.45
C LYS A 776 29.98 33.28 21.38
N TRP A 777 30.34 33.33 20.09
CA TRP A 777 29.41 33.25 18.95
C TRP A 777 28.81 31.84 18.85
N ILE A 778 29.64 30.79 18.98
CA ILE A 778 29.19 29.39 18.90
C ILE A 778 28.21 29.05 20.04
N GLU A 779 28.45 29.56 21.25
CA GLU A 779 27.53 29.40 22.39
C GLU A 779 26.19 30.12 22.16
N GLN A 780 26.20 31.34 21.60
CA GLN A 780 24.99 32.13 21.33
C GLN A 780 23.99 31.40 20.41
N TYR A 781 24.45 30.86 19.28
CA TYR A 781 23.59 30.12 18.33
C TYR A 781 23.23 28.70 18.81
N VAL A 782 23.79 28.26 19.95
CA VAL A 782 23.44 27.02 20.66
C VAL A 782 22.67 27.32 21.97
N ALA A 783 22.30 28.58 22.23
CA ALA A 783 21.47 28.95 23.37
C ALA A 783 19.99 28.55 23.18
N ASP A 784 19.23 28.43 24.27
CA ASP A 784 17.83 28.00 24.22
C ASP A 784 16.90 29.07 23.61
N GLU A 785 17.30 30.34 23.69
CA GLU A 785 16.66 31.48 23.05
C GLU A 785 16.67 31.32 21.52
N TYR A 786 17.84 31.00 20.93
CA TYR A 786 18.00 30.78 19.50
C TYR A 786 17.35 29.47 19.04
N ARG A 787 17.52 28.36 19.81
CA ARG A 787 16.77 27.12 19.57
C ARG A 787 15.25 27.37 19.56
N GLY A 788 14.75 28.19 20.48
CA GLY A 788 13.36 28.61 20.54
C GLY A 788 12.93 29.41 19.30
N ALA A 789 13.78 30.33 18.80
CA ALA A 789 13.51 31.08 17.58
C ALA A 789 13.45 30.17 16.35
N MET A 790 14.40 29.23 16.21
CA MET A 790 14.41 28.20 15.18
C MET A 790 13.11 27.40 15.18
N MET A 791 12.73 26.80 16.33
CA MET A 791 11.50 25.99 16.42
C MET A 791 10.26 26.78 16.01
N ARG A 792 10.08 28.01 16.54
CA ARG A 792 8.91 28.86 16.22
C ARG A 792 8.83 29.22 14.73
N GLY A 793 9.96 29.46 14.06
CA GLY A 793 10.00 29.72 12.61
C GLY A 793 9.79 28.46 11.77
N SER A 794 10.37 27.34 12.18
CA SER A 794 10.16 26.03 11.53
C SER A 794 8.70 25.59 11.60
N GLU A 795 8.07 25.66 12.78
CA GLU A 795 6.64 25.38 12.97
C GLU A 795 5.75 26.24 12.05
N LEU A 796 6.10 27.51 11.87
CA LEU A 796 5.36 28.44 11.03
C LEU A 796 5.45 28.06 9.54
N VAL A 797 6.61 27.62 9.07
CA VAL A 797 6.79 27.08 7.71
C VAL A 797 6.04 25.75 7.55
N GLU A 798 6.20 24.79 8.46
CA GLU A 798 5.54 23.48 8.42
C GLU A 798 4.00 23.59 8.42
N LYS A 799 3.45 24.46 9.27
CA LYS A 799 2.01 24.77 9.36
C LYS A 799 1.43 25.22 8.01
N HIS A 800 2.15 26.09 7.29
CA HIS A 800 1.70 26.66 6.02
C HIS A 800 2.01 25.74 4.82
N ALA A 801 2.97 24.82 4.95
CA ALA A 801 3.33 23.86 3.89
C ALA A 801 2.30 22.74 3.66
N ALA A 802 1.44 22.46 4.64
CA ALA A 802 0.45 21.38 4.57
C ALA A 802 -0.64 21.54 3.50
N GLY A 803 -0.76 22.72 2.88
CA GLY A 803 -1.75 23.02 1.83
C GLY A 803 -1.18 23.21 0.41
N LEU A 804 0.09 22.87 0.18
CA LEU A 804 0.78 23.16 -1.08
C LEU A 804 0.34 22.28 -2.26
N SER A 805 0.43 22.82 -3.48
CA SER A 805 0.48 22.01 -4.69
C SER A 805 1.91 21.47 -4.91
N PRO A 806 2.09 20.33 -5.62
CA PRO A 806 3.42 19.87 -6.01
C PRO A 806 4.21 20.93 -6.79
N SER A 807 3.57 21.71 -7.67
CA SER A 807 4.23 22.80 -8.40
C SER A 807 4.78 23.90 -7.47
N ARG A 808 4.07 24.24 -6.39
CA ARG A 808 4.53 25.26 -5.44
C ARG A 808 5.67 24.75 -4.57
N VAL A 809 5.73 23.45 -4.28
CA VAL A 809 6.88 22.81 -3.64
C VAL A 809 8.16 22.98 -4.49
N GLU A 810 8.07 22.78 -5.81
CA GLU A 810 9.19 22.99 -6.74
C GLU A 810 9.64 24.46 -6.84
N GLU A 811 8.72 25.42 -6.64
CA GLU A 811 9.05 26.85 -6.58
C GLU A 811 9.75 27.23 -5.26
N LEU A 812 9.21 26.79 -4.12
CA LEU A 812 9.80 27.05 -2.81
C LEU A 812 11.19 26.40 -2.67
N ALA A 813 11.39 25.18 -3.18
CA ALA A 813 12.71 24.54 -3.21
C ALA A 813 13.75 25.40 -3.96
N ARG A 814 13.38 25.99 -5.10
CA ARG A 814 14.28 26.89 -5.86
C ARG A 814 14.59 28.19 -5.13
N ILE A 815 13.64 28.74 -4.36
CA ILE A 815 13.88 29.91 -3.49
C ILE A 815 14.86 29.54 -2.36
N PHE A 816 14.65 28.41 -1.70
CA PHE A 816 15.54 27.91 -0.65
C PHE A 816 16.98 27.68 -1.17
N VAL A 817 17.13 27.05 -2.34
CA VAL A 817 18.42 26.88 -3.02
C VAL A 817 19.10 28.22 -3.30
N HIS A 818 18.36 29.22 -3.78
CA HIS A 818 18.94 30.52 -4.12
C HIS A 818 19.40 31.28 -2.87
N ALA A 819 18.57 31.37 -1.83
CA ALA A 819 18.95 31.96 -0.55
C ALA A 819 20.13 31.23 0.11
N THR A 820 20.18 29.88 0.03
CA THR A 820 21.33 29.08 0.50
C THR A 820 22.63 29.38 -0.26
N ASN A 821 22.56 29.74 -1.55
CA ASN A 821 23.75 30.17 -2.31
C ASN A 821 24.18 31.61 -1.95
N MET A 822 23.24 32.47 -1.56
CA MET A 822 23.53 33.83 -1.09
C MET A 822 24.20 33.81 0.30
N GLU A 823 23.71 32.97 1.21
CA GLU A 823 24.36 32.62 2.48
C GLU A 823 25.83 32.20 2.29
N ARG A 824 26.10 31.27 1.36
CA ARG A 824 27.49 30.90 1.02
C ARG A 824 28.30 32.11 0.52
N GLY A 825 27.68 32.98 -0.30
CA GLY A 825 28.30 34.22 -0.77
C GLY A 825 28.65 35.21 0.35
N PHE A 826 27.90 35.19 1.45
CA PHE A 826 28.14 35.96 2.67
C PHE A 826 29.38 35.43 3.44
N TRP A 827 29.52 34.10 3.57
CA TRP A 827 30.75 33.51 4.09
C TRP A 827 31.96 33.72 3.15
N ASP A 828 31.77 33.65 1.83
CA ASP A 828 32.81 34.01 0.86
C ASP A 828 33.27 35.47 1.04
N MET A 829 32.35 36.41 1.32
CA MET A 829 32.67 37.80 1.65
C MET A 829 33.56 37.89 2.90
N GLY A 830 33.13 37.32 4.03
CA GLY A 830 33.90 37.30 5.28
C GLY A 830 35.31 36.70 5.11
N LEU A 831 35.42 35.60 4.36
CA LEU A 831 36.70 34.94 4.08
C LEU A 831 37.67 35.78 3.21
N ARG A 832 37.14 36.69 2.37
CA ARG A 832 37.93 37.54 1.45
C ARG A 832 38.36 38.87 2.06
N ALA A 833 37.83 39.29 3.20
CA ALA A 833 38.03 40.63 3.77
C ALA A 833 39.50 41.04 3.93
N GLY A 834 40.34 40.19 4.54
CA GLY A 834 41.79 40.42 4.73
C GLY A 834 42.62 40.55 3.44
N LYS A 835 42.03 40.36 2.25
CA LYS A 835 42.65 40.66 0.95
C LYS A 835 42.30 42.05 0.40
N LYS A 836 41.39 42.80 1.03
CA LYS A 836 41.06 44.20 0.68
C LYS A 836 41.77 45.23 1.59
N LEU A 837 42.44 44.80 2.66
CA LEU A 837 42.98 45.65 3.74
C LEU A 837 44.53 45.76 3.75
N ASN A 838 45.19 45.33 2.67
CA ASN A 838 46.64 45.47 2.43
C ASN A 838 46.90 46.09 1.05
#